data_AF-A0A9W7Y053-F1
#
_entry.id   AF-A0A9W7Y053-F1
#
_cell.length_a   1.000
_cell.length_b   1.000
_cell.length_c   1.000
_cell.angle_alpha   90.00
_cell.angle_beta   90.00
_cell.angle_gamma   90.00
#
_symmetry.space_group_name_H-M   'P 1'
#
loop_
_entity.id
_entity.type
_entity.pdbx_description
1 polymer ?
#
loop_
_entity_poly.entity_id
_entity_poly.type
_entity_poly.pdbx_seq_one_letter_code
_entity_poly.pdbx_strand_id
1 'polypeptide(L)'
;MFFISSEHPQLQRQLYLLGYSQPLPVEASELVSVLLRDMQTALDRVKELEKHHTRLERDERVSRAAVEKSRGELHVLRTENNSLRSEILTLTREADKIRREARGETYKWNKTIDDLRMSNLCLRAEGAESVRKLDECQKRLEELISQKDPIARLPRLSVSRPLDESLLRSTRVNVKMPPAPVIDLVELSSRRITALEEEIDILESKLSQTKAEMKASEMDVKDRDLEIIRLNTQIEKSKPQRASAIGDDSTEKERLEDQMEYMHEQNEALERQAKEQKEQFAREKDELHRRWVAAENERVRLSEQQQNAGAQPTTPSLSAPLSAPPHPHAQSPELERLRSECANIKSLYAQTRDQLQELLRSGNAENRRLQQEAQKTESSLRQELDQLRDSSSAETARLRVSLDKMPEYQRLAESREKQIQQLEQRLHSLSESLESTRQAHAKESDRLQQKLRDAQQRQGQIDTTLEEYRQLVEQHKKLDRSLKQAVGEVAEWRAKYDEREHKFSDLTRKVDEYRMSYKQSSSELRTCKRTLDAYGNDLASLREASEHLQRENERMRQEIEQLGRLKQAIEMSKDDYKRQLAKALSENEKHRSLVAHLQGERASLRVQVKAQFHLNQRLEQRLESVDPAYVVTGVNTEEPSTSVPYLDSHRLYRSATNLPTEGRRPQVLSRSSSAAHSTRSFEPRGYVDNELESTSSVSIP
;
A
#
# COMPACT_ATOMS: atom_id res chain seq x y z
N MET A 1 -91.46 33.82 15.44
CA MET A 1 -90.00 33.67 15.29
C MET A 1 -89.59 32.39 16.00
N PHE A 2 -89.23 31.35 15.27
CA PHE A 2 -88.71 30.11 15.85
C PHE A 2 -87.19 30.22 15.96
N PHE A 3 -86.69 30.53 17.16
CA PHE A 3 -85.26 30.51 17.43
C PHE A 3 -84.86 29.13 17.94
N ILE A 4 -84.00 28.43 17.21
CA ILE A 4 -83.47 27.13 17.64
C ILE A 4 -82.60 27.34 18.88
N SER A 5 -83.02 26.78 20.00
CA SER A 5 -82.22 26.68 21.23
C SER A 5 -82.02 25.23 21.69
N SER A 6 -82.44 24.25 20.87
CA SER A 6 -82.57 22.84 21.26
C SER A 6 -81.94 21.85 20.28
N GLU A 7 -82.02 22.06 18.97
CA GLU A 7 -81.72 21.01 17.98
C GLU A 7 -80.22 20.88 17.66
N HIS A 8 -79.47 21.99 17.66
CA HIS A 8 -78.02 22.00 17.39
C HIS A 8 -77.20 22.69 18.50
N PRO A 9 -77.27 22.23 19.76
CA PRO A 9 -76.60 22.87 20.89
C PRO A 9 -75.06 22.84 20.80
N GLN A 10 -74.48 21.92 20.02
CA GLN A 10 -73.04 21.92 19.73
C GLN A 10 -72.65 23.06 18.76
N LEU A 11 -73.42 23.26 17.68
CA LEU A 11 -73.20 24.34 16.72
C LEU A 11 -73.37 25.71 17.39
N GLN A 12 -74.42 25.86 18.21
CA GLN A 12 -74.69 27.08 18.97
C GLN A 12 -73.56 27.39 19.98
N ARG A 13 -73.00 26.37 20.64
CA ARG A 13 -71.80 26.53 21.49
C ARG A 13 -70.55 26.91 20.69
N GLN A 14 -70.33 26.32 19.52
CA GLN A 14 -69.18 26.65 18.65
C GLN A 14 -69.26 28.10 18.14
N LEU A 15 -70.45 28.54 17.71
CA LEU A 15 -70.69 29.93 17.29
C LEU A 15 -70.54 30.92 18.46
N TYR A 16 -71.04 30.58 19.65
CA TYR A 16 -70.85 31.38 20.86
C TYR A 16 -69.36 31.50 21.26
N LEU A 17 -68.59 30.42 21.15
CA LEU A 17 -67.12 30.44 21.36
C LEU A 17 -66.37 31.27 20.30
N LEU A 18 -66.95 31.45 19.12
CA LEU A 18 -66.47 32.36 18.07
C LEU A 18 -67.01 33.80 18.22
N GLY A 19 -67.73 34.10 19.31
CA GLY A 19 -68.28 35.43 19.63
C GLY A 19 -69.67 35.71 19.04
N TYR A 20 -70.26 34.79 18.29
CA TYR A 20 -71.58 34.96 17.69
C TYR A 20 -72.69 34.60 18.68
N SER A 21 -73.28 35.63 19.30
CA SER A 21 -74.37 35.52 20.28
C SER A 21 -75.78 35.63 19.68
N GLN A 22 -75.91 36.02 18.41
CA GLN A 22 -77.21 36.09 17.73
C GLN A 22 -77.71 34.69 17.34
N PRO A 23 -79.01 34.38 17.54
CA PRO A 23 -79.58 33.08 17.18
C PRO A 23 -79.66 32.93 15.65
N LEU A 24 -79.06 31.87 15.11
CA LEU A 24 -79.09 31.58 13.68
C LEU A 24 -80.51 31.19 13.20
N PRO A 25 -80.91 31.62 11.98
CA PRO A 25 -82.09 31.06 11.31
C PRO A 25 -81.84 29.60 10.90
N VAL A 26 -82.92 28.80 10.91
CA VAL A 26 -82.92 27.35 10.63
C VAL A 26 -82.16 27.03 9.33
N GLU A 27 -82.51 27.74 8.26
CA GLU A 27 -82.00 27.56 6.89
C GLU A 27 -80.48 27.73 6.78
N ALA A 28 -79.85 28.55 7.63
CA ALA A 28 -78.41 28.79 7.59
C ALA A 28 -77.59 27.78 8.41
N SER A 29 -78.24 27.02 9.30
CA SER A 29 -77.54 26.18 10.29
C SER A 29 -76.70 25.07 9.68
N GLU A 30 -77.20 24.39 8.65
CA GLU A 30 -76.48 23.33 7.94
C GLU A 30 -75.28 23.86 7.15
N LEU A 31 -75.45 24.96 6.41
CA LEU A 31 -74.38 25.60 5.63
C LEU A 31 -73.23 26.01 6.55
N VAL A 32 -73.55 26.61 7.71
CA VAL A 32 -72.56 26.95 8.74
C VAL A 32 -71.94 25.68 9.35
N SER A 33 -72.68 24.58 9.51
CA SER A 33 -72.12 23.29 9.96
C SER A 33 -71.16 22.65 8.94
N VAL A 34 -71.35 22.89 7.65
CA VAL A 34 -70.43 22.46 6.58
C VAL A 34 -69.19 23.34 6.59
N LEU A 35 -69.35 24.67 6.55
CA LEU A 35 -68.25 25.64 6.61
C LEU A 35 -67.36 25.43 7.84
N LEU A 36 -67.92 25.18 9.03
CA LEU A 36 -67.15 24.88 10.24
C LEU A 36 -66.41 23.54 10.16
N ARG A 37 -66.98 22.53 9.48
CA ARG A 37 -66.33 21.22 9.27
C ARG A 37 -65.21 21.29 8.24
N ASP A 38 -65.37 22.11 7.22
CA ASP A 38 -64.35 22.34 6.18
C ASP A 38 -63.22 23.23 6.72
N MET A 39 -63.54 24.26 7.51
CA MET A 39 -62.56 25.00 8.33
C MET A 39 -61.78 24.07 9.26
N GLN A 40 -62.46 23.19 10.00
CA GLN A 40 -61.79 22.22 10.89
C GLN A 40 -60.85 21.31 10.10
N THR A 41 -61.28 20.81 8.94
CA THR A 41 -60.46 19.95 8.06
C THR A 41 -59.24 20.68 7.51
N ALA A 42 -59.40 21.94 7.07
CA ALA A 42 -58.29 22.78 6.62
C ALA A 42 -57.31 23.09 7.77
N LEU A 43 -57.83 23.42 8.96
CA LEU A 43 -57.04 23.77 10.14
C LEU A 43 -56.28 22.55 10.70
N ASP A 44 -56.85 21.34 10.62
CA ASP A 44 -56.15 20.10 10.96
C ASP A 44 -55.10 19.71 9.90
N ARG A 45 -55.33 20.02 8.61
CA ARG A 45 -54.31 19.88 7.56
C ARG A 45 -53.17 20.90 7.72
N VAL A 46 -53.45 22.10 8.21
CA VAL A 46 -52.40 23.07 8.61
C VAL A 46 -51.56 22.51 9.76
N LYS A 47 -52.18 21.98 10.84
CA LYS A 47 -51.45 21.30 11.93
C LYS A 47 -50.61 20.11 11.44
N GLU A 48 -51.05 19.39 10.42
CA GLU A 48 -50.29 18.29 9.81
C GLU A 48 -49.08 18.81 9.02
N LEU A 49 -49.24 19.90 8.26
CA LEU A 49 -48.15 20.58 7.56
C LEU A 49 -47.15 21.22 8.53
N GLU A 50 -47.58 21.79 9.66
CA GLU A 50 -46.71 22.28 10.74
C GLU A 50 -45.88 21.14 11.37
N LYS A 51 -46.52 19.98 11.61
CA LYS A 51 -45.81 18.77 12.07
C LYS A 51 -44.81 18.25 11.04
N HIS A 52 -45.11 18.33 9.75
CA HIS A 52 -44.18 17.96 8.69
C HIS A 52 -43.03 18.98 8.53
N HIS A 53 -43.33 20.27 8.57
CA HIS A 53 -42.32 21.34 8.51
C HIS A 53 -41.35 21.24 9.69
N THR A 54 -41.84 21.12 10.92
CA THR A 54 -40.96 20.96 12.09
C THR A 54 -40.25 19.60 12.14
N ARG A 55 -40.67 18.58 11.39
CA ARG A 55 -39.85 17.38 11.14
C ARG A 55 -38.71 17.69 10.18
N LEU A 56 -39.03 18.23 9.00
CA LEU A 56 -38.04 18.62 7.99
C LEU A 56 -36.99 19.60 8.53
N GLU A 57 -37.37 20.55 9.40
CA GLU A 57 -36.42 21.42 10.10
C GLU A 57 -35.42 20.64 10.99
N ARG A 58 -35.88 19.58 11.68
CA ARG A 58 -35.01 18.75 12.52
C ARG A 58 -34.10 17.89 11.65
N ASP A 59 -34.66 17.27 10.62
CA ASP A 59 -33.94 16.42 9.68
C ASP A 59 -32.88 17.21 8.91
N GLU A 60 -33.18 18.46 8.54
CA GLU A 60 -32.22 19.39 7.94
C GLU A 60 -31.12 19.80 8.94
N ARG A 61 -31.46 20.14 10.19
CA ARG A 61 -30.46 20.47 11.23
C ARG A 61 -29.52 19.29 11.51
N VAL A 62 -30.05 18.06 11.56
CA VAL A 62 -29.27 16.82 11.68
C VAL A 62 -28.37 16.61 10.45
N SER A 63 -28.91 16.82 9.25
CA SER A 63 -28.15 16.69 7.99
C SER A 63 -27.01 17.72 7.90
N ARG A 64 -27.26 18.98 8.26
CA ARG A 64 -26.23 20.04 8.34
C ARG A 64 -25.13 19.67 9.33
N ALA A 65 -25.49 19.22 10.54
CA ALA A 65 -24.52 18.79 11.55
C ALA A 65 -23.68 17.58 11.10
N ALA A 66 -24.26 16.62 10.37
CA ALA A 66 -23.53 15.49 9.79
C ALA A 66 -22.54 15.93 8.70
N VAL A 67 -22.94 16.89 7.84
CA VAL A 67 -22.05 17.50 6.83
C VAL A 67 -20.92 18.30 7.47
N GLU A 68 -21.20 19.04 8.54
CA GLU A 68 -20.18 19.78 9.30
C GLU A 68 -19.18 18.85 9.98
N LYS A 69 -19.64 17.75 10.60
CA LYS A 69 -18.76 16.70 11.16
C LYS A 69 -17.85 16.11 10.08
N SER A 70 -18.43 15.70 8.95
CA SER A 70 -17.68 15.12 7.82
C SER A 70 -16.68 16.12 7.22
N ARG A 71 -17.02 17.41 7.20
CA ARG A 71 -16.13 18.50 6.77
C ARG A 71 -14.96 18.72 7.75
N GLY A 72 -15.21 18.55 9.05
CA GLY A 72 -14.17 18.54 10.09
C GLY A 72 -13.20 17.37 9.93
N GLU A 73 -13.73 16.15 9.75
CA GLU A 73 -12.93 14.93 9.50
C GLU A 73 -12.07 15.06 8.24
N LEU A 74 -12.65 15.56 7.14
CA LEU A 74 -11.91 15.87 5.90
C LEU A 74 -10.86 16.97 6.08
N HIS A 75 -11.01 17.88 7.04
CA HIS A 75 -9.97 18.86 7.36
C HIS A 75 -8.80 18.19 8.11
N VAL A 76 -9.10 17.38 9.13
CA VAL A 76 -8.09 16.63 9.91
C VAL A 76 -7.25 15.74 9.00
N LEU A 77 -7.90 14.94 8.15
CA LEU A 77 -7.22 14.06 7.18
C LEU A 77 -6.35 14.84 6.17
N ARG A 78 -6.74 16.07 5.80
CA ARG A 78 -5.90 16.95 4.94
C ARG A 78 -4.68 17.48 5.68
N THR A 79 -4.82 17.90 6.94
CA THR A 79 -3.68 18.33 7.76
C THR A 79 -2.71 17.18 8.04
N GLU A 80 -3.23 15.99 8.34
CA GLU A 80 -2.43 14.77 8.52
C GLU A 80 -1.71 14.36 7.23
N ASN A 81 -2.40 14.31 6.09
CA ASN A 81 -1.77 13.96 4.81
C ASN A 81 -0.68 14.96 4.40
N ASN A 82 -0.85 16.25 4.73
CA ASN A 82 0.20 17.25 4.53
C ASN A 82 1.39 17.07 5.49
N SER A 83 1.14 16.68 6.75
CA SER A 83 2.18 16.34 7.72
C SER A 83 3.02 15.15 7.23
N LEU A 84 2.36 14.04 6.88
CA LEU A 84 3.00 12.83 6.36
C LEU A 84 3.80 13.09 5.07
N ARG A 85 3.32 13.96 4.16
CA ARG A 85 4.10 14.39 2.99
C ARG A 85 5.37 15.13 3.39
N SER A 86 5.32 15.98 4.41
CA SER A 86 6.50 16.72 4.89
C SER A 86 7.52 15.80 5.58
N GLU A 87 7.04 14.79 6.32
CA GLU A 87 7.84 13.77 6.99
C GLU A 87 8.51 12.82 6.00
N ILE A 88 7.79 12.34 4.97
CA ILE A 88 8.37 11.58 3.87
C ILE A 88 9.49 12.37 3.18
N LEU A 89 9.34 13.70 3.05
CA LEU A 89 10.37 14.58 2.48
C LEU A 89 11.57 14.81 3.41
N THR A 90 11.43 14.78 4.75
CA THR A 90 12.60 14.81 5.66
C THR A 90 13.31 13.46 5.69
N LEU A 91 12.58 12.37 5.90
CA LEU A 91 13.11 11.00 5.90
C LEU A 91 13.84 10.65 4.59
N THR A 92 13.33 11.11 3.43
CA THR A 92 14.03 10.93 2.14
C THR A 92 15.37 11.69 2.10
N ARG A 93 15.42 12.93 2.60
CA ARG A 93 16.66 13.74 2.65
C ARG A 93 17.69 13.14 3.62
N GLU A 94 17.22 12.58 4.73
CA GLU A 94 18.04 11.89 5.74
C GLU A 94 18.57 10.56 5.21
N ALA A 95 17.74 9.74 4.59
CA ALA A 95 18.18 8.51 3.92
C ALA A 95 19.23 8.81 2.84
N ASP A 96 19.04 9.86 2.03
CA ASP A 96 20.03 10.28 1.04
C ASP A 96 21.28 10.93 1.65
N LYS A 97 21.19 11.52 2.85
CA LYS A 97 22.36 11.99 3.62
C LYS A 97 23.19 10.80 4.08
N ILE A 98 22.57 9.83 4.75
CA ILE A 98 23.21 8.59 5.21
C ILE A 98 23.83 7.82 4.02
N ARG A 99 23.12 7.71 2.89
CA ARG A 99 23.64 7.12 1.64
C ARG A 99 24.85 7.87 1.07
N ARG A 100 24.96 9.19 1.24
CA ARG A 100 26.13 9.98 0.84
C ARG A 100 27.30 9.79 1.79
N GLU A 101 27.04 9.79 3.09
CA GLU A 101 28.03 9.59 4.16
C GLU A 101 28.64 8.17 4.08
N ALA A 102 27.82 7.12 4.04
CA ALA A 102 28.27 5.74 3.90
C ALA A 102 29.06 5.48 2.60
N ARG A 103 28.74 6.16 1.50
CA ARG A 103 29.56 6.12 0.26
C ARG A 103 30.91 6.80 0.45
N GLY A 104 30.95 7.94 1.15
CA GLY A 104 32.19 8.64 1.50
C GLY A 104 33.09 7.81 2.41
N GLU A 105 32.53 7.13 3.40
CA GLU A 105 33.25 6.19 4.26
C GLU A 105 33.73 4.96 3.50
N THR A 106 32.88 4.36 2.67
CA THR A 106 33.26 3.26 1.77
C THR A 106 34.44 3.66 0.88
N TYR A 107 34.48 4.91 0.38
CA TYR A 107 35.62 5.41 -0.38
C TYR A 107 36.89 5.57 0.48
N LYS A 108 36.78 6.13 1.70
CA LYS A 108 37.90 6.22 2.66
C LYS A 108 38.48 4.83 2.96
N TRP A 109 37.64 3.85 3.28
CA TRP A 109 38.05 2.48 3.59
C TRP A 109 38.65 1.74 2.40
N ASN A 110 38.11 1.91 1.19
CA ASN A 110 38.76 1.35 -0.01
C ASN A 110 40.14 1.97 -0.24
N LYS A 111 40.30 3.28 0.00
CA LYS A 111 41.62 3.93 -0.09
C LYS A 111 42.60 3.36 0.94
N THR A 112 42.23 3.26 2.21
CA THR A 112 43.14 2.72 3.24
C THR A 112 43.47 1.25 3.01
N ILE A 113 42.55 0.46 2.46
CA ILE A 113 42.81 -0.92 2.01
C ILE A 113 43.83 -0.96 0.86
N ASP A 114 43.72 -0.08 -0.14
CA ASP A 114 44.69 -0.03 -1.24
C ASP A 114 46.05 0.55 -0.80
N ASP A 115 46.08 1.56 0.08
CA ASP A 115 47.30 2.08 0.71
C ASP A 115 48.02 0.96 1.52
N LEU A 116 47.27 0.15 2.29
CA LEU A 116 47.79 -1.02 3.02
C LEU A 116 48.26 -2.16 2.10
N ARG A 117 47.58 -2.39 0.98
CA ARG A 117 48.02 -3.37 -0.05
C ARG A 117 49.36 -2.95 -0.66
N MET A 118 49.54 -1.67 -1.00
CA MET A 118 50.81 -1.15 -1.51
C MET A 118 51.92 -1.29 -0.47
N SER A 119 51.66 -0.94 0.79
CA SER A 119 52.61 -1.16 1.90
C SER A 119 53.01 -2.64 2.05
N ASN A 120 52.05 -3.57 1.98
CA ASN A 120 52.33 -5.01 2.05
C ASN A 120 53.15 -5.52 0.84
N LEU A 121 52.98 -4.92 -0.35
CA LEU A 121 53.81 -5.24 -1.51
C LEU A 121 55.25 -4.75 -1.34
N CYS A 122 55.47 -3.54 -0.80
CA CYS A 122 56.82 -3.04 -0.48
C CYS A 122 57.52 -3.95 0.55
N LEU A 123 56.85 -4.28 1.65
CA LEU A 123 57.39 -5.18 2.69
C LEU A 123 57.73 -6.58 2.14
N ARG A 124 56.98 -7.10 1.15
CA ARG A 124 57.33 -8.35 0.45
C ARG A 124 58.56 -8.21 -0.45
N ALA A 125 58.73 -7.07 -1.12
CA ALA A 125 59.90 -6.80 -1.94
C ALA A 125 61.16 -6.66 -1.09
N GLU A 126 61.10 -5.87 0.01
CA GLU A 126 62.15 -5.75 1.02
C GLU A 126 62.49 -7.11 1.65
N GLY A 127 61.47 -7.90 1.99
CA GLY A 127 61.63 -9.27 2.49
C GLY A 127 62.38 -10.16 1.49
N ALA A 128 61.97 -10.16 0.22
CA ALA A 128 62.63 -10.92 -0.83
C ALA A 128 64.08 -10.45 -1.09
N GLU A 129 64.36 -9.15 -0.98
CA GLU A 129 65.72 -8.60 -1.06
C GLU A 129 66.57 -9.02 0.15
N SER A 130 65.98 -9.07 1.35
CA SER A 130 66.68 -9.54 2.56
C SER A 130 67.05 -11.02 2.47
N VAL A 131 66.19 -11.86 1.88
CA VAL A 131 66.49 -13.27 1.59
C VAL A 131 67.60 -13.40 0.55
N ARG A 132 67.56 -12.66 -0.56
CA ARG A 132 68.66 -12.65 -1.55
C ARG A 132 70.00 -12.25 -0.93
N LYS A 133 70.01 -11.25 -0.05
CA LYS A 133 71.22 -10.82 0.69
C LYS A 133 71.72 -11.92 1.63
N LEU A 134 70.83 -12.68 2.27
CA LEU A 134 71.20 -13.85 3.08
C LEU A 134 71.78 -14.98 2.21
N ASP A 135 71.14 -15.31 1.08
CA ASP A 135 71.61 -16.32 0.12
C ASP A 135 73.00 -15.95 -0.45
N GLU A 136 73.24 -14.68 -0.78
CA GLU A 136 74.56 -14.17 -1.18
C GLU A 136 75.60 -14.31 -0.06
N CYS A 137 75.23 -14.02 1.19
CA CYS A 137 76.13 -14.18 2.32
C CYS A 137 76.43 -15.67 2.61
N GLN A 138 75.45 -16.56 2.45
CA GLN A 138 75.65 -18.01 2.55
C GLN A 138 76.58 -18.51 1.45
N LYS A 139 76.34 -18.14 0.18
CA LYS A 139 77.22 -18.50 -0.94
C LYS A 139 78.66 -18.00 -0.74
N ARG A 140 78.85 -16.76 -0.28
CA ARG A 140 80.19 -16.24 0.06
C ARG A 140 80.87 -17.04 1.19
N LEU A 141 80.11 -17.52 2.17
CA LEU A 141 80.64 -18.42 3.21
C LEU A 141 80.99 -19.80 2.65
N GLU A 142 80.15 -20.38 1.79
CA GLU A 142 80.40 -21.66 1.11
C GLU A 142 81.59 -21.59 0.15
N GLU A 143 81.78 -20.48 -0.57
CA GLU A 143 82.96 -20.18 -1.38
C GLU A 143 84.22 -20.08 -0.51
N LEU A 144 84.17 -19.36 0.62
CA LEU A 144 85.29 -19.25 1.57
C LEU A 144 85.63 -20.57 2.28
N ILE A 145 84.68 -21.51 2.36
CA ILE A 145 84.90 -22.88 2.81
C ILE A 145 85.52 -23.72 1.67
N SER A 146 85.00 -23.61 0.45
CA SER A 146 85.39 -24.41 -0.72
C SER A 146 86.74 -24.01 -1.33
N GLN A 147 87.17 -22.76 -1.14
CA GLN A 147 88.51 -22.27 -1.52
C GLN A 147 89.63 -22.71 -0.54
N LYS A 148 89.33 -23.60 0.41
CA LYS A 148 90.32 -24.22 1.30
C LYS A 148 90.32 -25.72 1.16
N ASP A 149 91.51 -26.30 1.06
CA ASP A 149 91.70 -27.75 1.18
C ASP A 149 91.10 -28.26 2.51
N PRO A 150 90.44 -29.44 2.49
CA PRO A 150 90.10 -30.13 3.73
C PRO A 150 91.40 -30.44 4.51
N ILE A 151 91.32 -30.39 5.84
CA ILE A 151 92.44 -30.65 6.77
C ILE A 151 93.48 -29.50 6.85
N ALA A 152 93.06 -28.23 6.77
CA ALA A 152 93.91 -27.09 7.15
C ALA A 152 93.21 -26.06 8.09
N ARG A 153 93.30 -26.34 9.40
CA ARG A 153 93.11 -25.38 10.53
C ARG A 153 91.77 -24.63 10.57
N LEU A 154 90.84 -25.14 11.38
CA LEU A 154 89.85 -24.30 12.07
C LEU A 154 90.57 -23.21 12.88
N PRO A 155 90.37 -21.91 12.60
CA PRO A 155 90.76 -20.86 13.53
C PRO A 155 89.75 -20.89 14.67
N ARG A 156 90.14 -21.38 15.85
CA ARG A 156 89.39 -21.10 17.09
C ARG A 156 89.51 -19.60 17.34
N LEU A 157 88.57 -18.82 16.82
CA LEU A 157 88.39 -17.42 17.19
C LEU A 157 87.81 -17.37 18.61
N SER A 158 88.70 -17.58 19.59
CA SER A 158 88.51 -17.11 20.95
C SER A 158 88.42 -15.58 20.90
N VAL A 159 87.20 -15.06 20.77
CA VAL A 159 86.90 -13.62 20.89
C VAL A 159 86.98 -13.24 22.36
N SER A 160 88.19 -13.34 22.92
CA SER A 160 88.59 -12.73 24.18
C SER A 160 88.79 -11.23 23.96
N ARG A 161 87.71 -10.55 23.58
CA ARG A 161 87.66 -9.09 23.53
C ARG A 161 86.89 -8.63 24.78
N PRO A 162 87.53 -7.97 25.76
CA PRO A 162 86.81 -7.46 26.91
C PRO A 162 85.76 -6.44 26.45
N LEU A 163 84.58 -6.47 27.06
CA LEU A 163 83.69 -5.32 27.02
C LEU A 163 84.34 -4.22 27.86
N ASP A 164 84.54 -3.05 27.26
CA ASP A 164 85.07 -1.88 27.94
C ASP A 164 83.93 -1.22 28.72
N GLU A 165 83.77 -1.59 29.99
CA GLU A 165 82.62 -1.25 30.85
C GLU A 165 82.69 0.20 31.39
N SER A 166 83.29 1.11 30.62
CA SER A 166 83.79 2.41 31.07
C SER A 166 82.85 3.62 30.85
N LEU A 167 81.59 3.40 30.42
CA LEU A 167 80.62 4.47 30.15
C LEU A 167 79.38 4.52 31.08
N LEU A 168 79.32 3.73 32.15
CA LEU A 168 78.19 3.75 33.11
C LEU A 168 78.61 4.13 34.54
N ARG A 169 79.10 5.37 34.73
CA ARG A 169 79.20 6.01 36.07
C ARG A 169 78.89 7.51 36.09
N SER A 170 77.60 7.85 36.07
CA SER A 170 77.05 9.03 36.74
C SER A 170 75.53 8.84 36.87
N THR A 171 74.87 8.98 38.03
CA THR A 171 75.29 9.44 39.37
C THR A 171 74.93 8.41 40.46
N ARG A 172 75.42 8.60 41.69
CA ARG A 172 74.90 7.90 42.89
C ARG A 172 73.99 8.84 43.68
N VAL A 173 72.83 8.33 44.11
CA VAL A 173 72.11 8.85 45.29
C VAL A 173 71.85 7.66 46.21
N ASN A 174 72.06 7.85 47.51
CA ASN A 174 72.03 6.78 48.52
C ASN A 174 70.95 7.09 49.56
N VAL A 175 69.88 6.29 49.60
CA VAL A 175 68.78 6.43 50.56
C VAL A 175 68.55 5.10 51.26
N LYS A 176 68.44 5.15 52.60
CA LYS A 176 68.24 3.96 53.44
C LYS A 176 66.83 3.41 53.26
N MET A 177 66.70 2.11 53.00
CA MET A 177 65.42 1.43 53.18
C MET A 177 65.16 1.12 54.67
N PRO A 178 63.91 1.23 55.16
CA PRO A 178 63.47 0.59 56.40
C PRO A 178 63.37 -0.95 56.19
N PRO A 179 63.29 -1.75 57.26
CA PRO A 179 63.00 -3.18 57.12
C PRO A 179 61.67 -3.37 56.41
N ALA A 180 61.64 -4.27 55.42
CA ALA A 180 60.40 -4.60 54.72
C ALA A 180 59.41 -5.26 55.71
N PRO A 181 58.10 -4.95 55.63
CA PRO A 181 57.11 -5.77 56.31
C PRO A 181 57.19 -7.20 55.76
N VAL A 182 57.13 -8.19 56.64
CA VAL A 182 56.92 -9.59 56.24
C VAL A 182 55.46 -9.73 55.83
N ILE A 183 55.15 -9.26 54.62
CA ILE A 183 53.91 -9.60 53.94
C ILE A 183 54.06 -11.08 53.59
N ASP A 184 53.19 -11.92 54.16
CA ASP A 184 53.31 -13.35 53.97
C ASP A 184 53.12 -13.70 52.49
N LEU A 185 54.17 -14.25 51.88
CA LEU A 185 54.17 -14.63 50.47
C LEU A 185 53.14 -15.73 50.21
N VAL A 186 52.80 -16.52 51.23
CA VAL A 186 51.71 -17.51 51.20
C VAL A 186 50.35 -16.81 51.06
N GLU A 187 50.12 -15.71 51.76
CA GLU A 187 48.84 -14.98 51.67
C GLU A 187 48.69 -14.26 50.33
N LEU A 188 49.75 -13.60 49.84
CA LEU A 188 49.75 -12.97 48.50
C LEU A 188 49.56 -14.00 47.38
N SER A 189 50.23 -15.15 47.44
CA SER A 189 50.05 -16.22 46.44
C SER A 189 48.66 -16.84 46.53
N SER A 190 48.13 -17.09 47.73
CA SER A 190 46.75 -17.57 47.92
C SER A 190 45.72 -16.60 47.32
N ARG A 191 45.84 -15.30 47.60
CA ARG A 191 44.95 -14.27 47.02
C ARG A 191 45.07 -14.16 45.50
N ARG A 192 46.24 -14.46 44.90
CA ARG A 192 46.38 -14.51 43.44
C ARG A 192 45.86 -15.81 42.84
N ILE A 193 45.94 -16.93 43.56
CA ILE A 193 45.32 -18.20 43.17
C ILE A 193 43.80 -18.05 43.13
N THR A 194 43.16 -17.56 44.20
CA THR A 194 41.68 -17.37 44.20
C THR A 194 41.22 -16.39 43.12
N ALA A 195 41.96 -15.30 42.88
CA ALA A 195 41.65 -14.38 41.78
C ALA A 195 41.83 -15.02 40.38
N LEU A 196 42.76 -15.96 40.22
CA LEU A 196 42.90 -16.73 38.97
C LEU A 196 41.80 -17.79 38.82
N GLU A 197 41.35 -18.40 39.92
CA GLU A 197 40.22 -19.32 39.94
C GLU A 197 38.90 -18.58 39.58
N GLU A 198 38.67 -17.39 40.14
CA GLU A 198 37.57 -16.50 39.74
C GLU A 198 37.66 -16.06 38.26
N GLU A 199 38.86 -15.71 37.76
CA GLU A 199 39.10 -15.42 36.33
C GLU A 199 38.77 -16.63 35.44
N ILE A 200 39.10 -17.86 35.88
CA ILE A 200 38.81 -19.10 35.18
C ILE A 200 37.31 -19.41 35.15
N ASP A 201 36.61 -19.36 36.29
CA ASP A 201 35.16 -19.61 36.37
C ASP A 201 34.37 -18.66 35.45
N ILE A 202 34.77 -17.38 35.40
CA ILE A 202 34.18 -16.38 34.52
C ILE A 202 34.44 -16.71 33.04
N LEU A 203 35.61 -17.25 32.70
CA LEU A 203 35.95 -17.66 31.34
C LEU A 203 35.24 -18.96 30.92
N GLU A 204 35.13 -19.95 31.81
CA GLU A 204 34.38 -21.19 31.56
C GLU A 204 32.88 -20.91 31.38
N SER A 205 32.31 -20.01 32.20
CA SER A 205 30.93 -19.56 32.05
C SER A 205 30.68 -18.90 30.68
N LYS A 206 31.55 -17.97 30.25
CA LYS A 206 31.48 -17.34 28.91
C LYS A 206 31.69 -18.35 27.78
N LEU A 207 32.56 -19.34 27.97
CA LEU A 207 32.82 -20.41 27.01
C LEU A 207 31.65 -21.41 26.93
N SER A 208 30.88 -21.58 28.01
CA SER A 208 29.62 -22.33 28.01
C SER A 208 28.51 -21.55 27.29
N GLN A 209 28.35 -20.26 27.60
CA GLN A 209 27.39 -19.36 26.93
C GLN A 209 27.61 -19.31 25.41
N THR A 210 28.84 -19.03 24.97
CA THR A 210 29.17 -18.94 23.54
C THR A 210 29.01 -20.28 22.81
N LYS A 211 29.22 -21.43 23.48
CA LYS A 211 28.87 -22.76 22.94
C LYS A 211 27.36 -22.95 22.80
N ALA A 212 26.54 -22.38 23.68
CA ALA A 212 25.08 -22.43 23.57
C ALA A 212 24.57 -21.53 22.42
N GLU A 213 25.09 -20.31 22.31
CA GLU A 213 24.80 -19.37 21.23
C GLU A 213 25.23 -19.92 19.85
N MET A 214 26.38 -20.61 19.79
CA MET A 214 26.85 -21.31 18.59
C MET A 214 25.89 -22.45 18.20
N LYS A 215 25.41 -23.26 19.15
CA LYS A 215 24.44 -24.34 18.88
C LYS A 215 23.08 -23.80 18.44
N ALA A 216 22.61 -22.70 19.03
CA ALA A 216 21.39 -22.03 18.59
C ALA A 216 21.54 -21.54 17.14
N SER A 217 22.67 -20.89 16.83
CA SER A 217 23.03 -20.46 15.47
C SER A 217 23.10 -21.64 14.48
N GLU A 218 23.60 -22.81 14.92
CA GLU A 218 23.66 -24.03 14.12
C GLU A 218 22.27 -24.62 13.81
N MET A 219 21.29 -24.44 14.71
CA MET A 219 19.89 -24.80 14.45
C MET A 219 19.24 -23.78 13.49
N ASP A 220 19.43 -22.49 13.74
CA ASP A 220 19.00 -21.37 12.90
C ASP A 220 19.47 -21.49 11.43
N VAL A 221 20.64 -22.08 11.21
CA VAL A 221 21.17 -22.40 9.87
C VAL A 221 20.46 -23.60 9.27
N LYS A 222 20.26 -24.69 10.02
CA LYS A 222 19.57 -25.89 9.53
C LYS A 222 18.11 -25.62 9.15
N ASP A 223 17.39 -24.83 9.93
CA ASP A 223 16.01 -24.45 9.62
C ASP A 223 15.94 -23.56 8.37
N ARG A 224 16.93 -22.67 8.18
CA ARG A 224 17.09 -21.90 6.93
C ARG A 224 17.46 -22.78 5.75
N ASP A 225 18.34 -23.76 5.91
CA ASP A 225 18.71 -24.71 4.85
C ASP A 225 17.50 -25.59 4.43
N LEU A 226 16.68 -26.02 5.38
CA LEU A 226 15.42 -26.73 5.11
C LEU A 226 14.42 -25.84 4.34
N GLU A 227 14.28 -24.56 4.70
CA GLU A 227 13.44 -23.63 3.95
C GLU A 227 14.03 -23.30 2.57
N ILE A 228 15.35 -23.20 2.43
CA ILE A 228 16.03 -23.08 1.13
C ILE A 228 15.79 -24.32 0.27
N ILE A 229 15.76 -25.53 0.85
CA ILE A 229 15.39 -26.77 0.13
C ILE A 229 13.90 -26.75 -0.25
N ARG A 230 13.00 -26.26 0.61
CA ARG A 230 11.56 -26.10 0.30
C ARG A 230 11.34 -25.10 -0.84
N LEU A 231 12.02 -23.95 -0.79
CA LEU A 231 11.94 -22.92 -1.82
C LEU A 231 12.61 -23.38 -3.12
N ASN A 232 13.75 -24.09 -3.07
CA ASN A 232 14.39 -24.64 -4.27
C ASN A 232 13.52 -25.72 -4.92
N THR A 233 12.89 -26.63 -4.15
CA THR A 233 11.95 -27.61 -4.73
C THR A 233 10.67 -26.96 -5.25
N GLN A 234 10.21 -25.85 -4.66
CA GLN A 234 9.13 -25.02 -5.21
C GLN A 234 9.57 -24.29 -6.50
N ILE A 235 10.81 -23.82 -6.59
CA ILE A 235 11.42 -23.22 -7.79
C ILE A 235 11.65 -24.26 -8.88
N GLU A 236 11.98 -25.51 -8.55
CA GLU A 236 12.13 -26.59 -9.53
C GLU A 236 10.79 -27.10 -10.06
N LYS A 237 9.76 -27.17 -9.21
CA LYS A 237 8.37 -27.40 -9.67
C LYS A 237 7.81 -26.26 -10.53
N SER A 238 8.34 -25.03 -10.39
CA SER A 238 7.92 -23.85 -11.16
C SER A 238 8.94 -23.39 -12.23
N LYS A 239 10.01 -24.16 -12.48
CA LYS A 239 10.88 -23.99 -13.65
C LYS A 239 10.19 -24.66 -14.85
N PRO A 240 9.65 -23.92 -15.83
CA PRO A 240 9.16 -24.55 -17.05
C PRO A 240 10.33 -25.22 -17.77
N GLN A 241 10.18 -26.51 -18.10
CA GLN A 241 11.11 -27.17 -19.01
C GLN A 241 11.04 -26.46 -20.36
N ARG A 242 12.13 -25.81 -20.78
CA ARG A 242 12.21 -25.07 -22.05
C ARG A 242 12.33 -26.03 -23.25
N ALA A 243 11.29 -26.82 -23.52
CA ALA A 243 11.16 -27.61 -24.74
C ALA A 243 9.69 -27.96 -25.06
N SER A 244 9.17 -27.39 -26.17
CA SER A 244 7.92 -27.77 -26.86
C SER A 244 6.58 -27.41 -26.17
N ALA A 245 5.53 -27.34 -27.01
CA ALA A 245 4.08 -27.17 -26.73
C ALA A 245 3.68 -26.06 -25.73
N ILE A 246 3.08 -24.94 -26.17
CA ILE A 246 1.67 -24.80 -26.60
C ILE A 246 0.68 -25.11 -25.47
N GLY A 247 0.19 -24.03 -24.85
CA GLY A 247 -1.13 -23.91 -24.20
C GLY A 247 -1.59 -25.06 -23.32
N ASP A 248 -1.21 -25.02 -22.05
CA ASP A 248 -1.83 -25.86 -21.02
C ASP A 248 -2.33 -24.99 -19.86
N ASP A 249 -3.56 -24.49 -20.01
CA ASP A 249 -4.28 -23.77 -18.95
C ASP A 249 -4.49 -24.66 -17.71
N SER A 250 -4.25 -25.98 -17.80
CA SER A 250 -4.53 -26.97 -16.76
C SER A 250 -3.91 -26.61 -15.41
N THR A 251 -2.68 -26.06 -15.34
CA THR A 251 -2.07 -25.71 -14.04
C THR A 251 -2.62 -24.43 -13.39
N GLU A 252 -3.17 -23.51 -14.18
CA GLU A 252 -3.87 -22.33 -13.66
C GLU A 252 -5.33 -22.69 -13.32
N LYS A 253 -5.93 -23.60 -14.10
CA LYS A 253 -7.23 -24.21 -13.84
C LYS A 253 -7.24 -25.07 -12.56
N GLU A 254 -6.26 -25.96 -12.36
CA GLU A 254 -6.10 -26.73 -11.11
C GLU A 254 -5.98 -25.80 -9.90
N ARG A 255 -5.16 -24.76 -10.00
CA ARG A 255 -5.02 -23.74 -8.94
C ARG A 255 -6.31 -22.96 -8.67
N LEU A 256 -7.13 -22.73 -9.70
CA LEU A 256 -8.46 -22.12 -9.56
C LEU A 256 -9.48 -23.12 -9.01
N GLU A 257 -9.35 -24.42 -9.32
CA GLU A 257 -10.19 -25.48 -8.78
C GLU A 257 -9.90 -25.72 -7.30
N ASP A 258 -8.63 -25.77 -6.86
CA ASP A 258 -8.22 -25.74 -5.45
C ASP A 258 -8.85 -24.54 -4.69
N GLN A 259 -8.82 -23.35 -5.31
CA GLN A 259 -9.36 -22.12 -4.71
C GLN A 259 -10.89 -22.11 -4.70
N MET A 260 -11.55 -22.67 -5.72
CA MET A 260 -13.00 -22.84 -5.72
C MET A 260 -13.43 -23.89 -4.70
N GLU A 261 -12.71 -25.01 -4.56
CA GLU A 261 -13.01 -26.07 -3.59
C GLU A 261 -12.89 -25.53 -2.16
N TYR A 262 -11.79 -24.84 -1.81
CA TYR A 262 -11.67 -24.15 -0.52
C TYR A 262 -12.81 -23.15 -0.26
N MET A 263 -13.18 -22.35 -1.26
CA MET A 263 -14.31 -21.42 -1.14
C MET A 263 -15.66 -22.15 -1.03
N HIS A 264 -15.82 -23.32 -1.64
CA HIS A 264 -17.01 -24.16 -1.51
C HIS A 264 -17.10 -24.80 -0.13
N GLU A 265 -16.01 -25.38 0.41
CA GLU A 265 -15.95 -25.90 1.77
C GLU A 265 -16.28 -24.81 2.80
N GLN A 266 -15.73 -23.59 2.63
CA GLN A 266 -16.01 -22.46 3.51
C GLN A 266 -17.47 -22.00 3.41
N ASN A 267 -18.04 -21.93 2.21
CA ASN A 267 -19.45 -21.61 2.01
C ASN A 267 -20.37 -22.69 2.60
N GLU A 268 -20.06 -23.97 2.45
CA GLU A 268 -20.82 -25.04 3.09
C GLU A 268 -20.73 -24.97 4.62
N ALA A 269 -19.55 -24.67 5.19
CA ALA A 269 -19.40 -24.50 6.64
C ALA A 269 -20.27 -23.35 7.17
N LEU A 270 -20.31 -22.22 6.45
CA LEU A 270 -21.18 -21.08 6.76
C LEU A 270 -22.67 -21.42 6.56
N GLU A 271 -23.02 -22.22 5.53
CA GLU A 271 -24.39 -22.71 5.35
C GLU A 271 -24.83 -23.66 6.46
N ARG A 272 -23.95 -24.56 6.92
CA ARG A 272 -24.21 -25.46 8.05
C ARG A 272 -24.44 -24.64 9.33
N GLN A 273 -23.56 -23.69 9.63
CA GLN A 273 -23.73 -22.76 10.76
C GLN A 273 -25.04 -21.94 10.66
N ALA A 274 -25.40 -21.47 9.47
CA ALA A 274 -26.64 -20.73 9.24
C ALA A 274 -27.90 -21.61 9.33
N LYS A 275 -27.82 -22.90 9.01
CA LYS A 275 -28.88 -23.89 9.22
C LYS A 275 -29.03 -24.20 10.71
N GLU A 276 -27.93 -24.43 11.42
CA GLU A 276 -27.91 -24.63 12.88
C GLU A 276 -28.51 -23.44 13.64
N GLN A 277 -28.14 -22.20 13.29
CA GLN A 277 -28.75 -20.99 13.88
C GLN A 277 -30.25 -20.89 13.58
N LYS A 278 -30.69 -21.19 12.35
CA LYS A 278 -32.13 -21.23 12.01
C LYS A 278 -32.89 -22.30 12.79
N GLU A 279 -32.29 -23.45 13.02
CA GLU A 279 -32.86 -24.49 13.88
C GLU A 279 -32.91 -24.09 15.35
N GLN A 280 -31.88 -23.42 15.87
CA GLN A 280 -31.90 -22.86 17.23
C GLN A 280 -33.04 -21.85 17.39
N PHE A 281 -33.16 -20.86 16.50
CA PHE A 281 -34.27 -19.91 16.51
C PHE A 281 -35.65 -20.58 16.33
N ALA A 282 -35.75 -21.67 15.55
CA ALA A 282 -36.99 -22.43 15.43
C ALA A 282 -37.36 -23.15 16.74
N ARG A 283 -36.38 -23.79 17.40
CA ARG A 283 -36.57 -24.45 18.71
C ARG A 283 -36.96 -23.46 19.80
N GLU A 284 -36.32 -22.29 19.85
CA GLU A 284 -36.66 -21.19 20.78
C GLU A 284 -38.06 -20.64 20.51
N LYS A 285 -38.41 -20.39 19.24
CA LYS A 285 -39.74 -19.93 18.83
C LYS A 285 -40.82 -20.94 19.24
N ASP A 286 -40.60 -22.23 19.01
CA ASP A 286 -41.53 -23.29 19.40
C ASP A 286 -41.66 -23.40 20.93
N GLU A 287 -40.58 -23.20 21.68
CA GLU A 287 -40.64 -23.17 23.14
C GLU A 287 -41.41 -21.94 23.66
N LEU A 288 -41.16 -20.76 23.11
CA LEU A 288 -41.92 -19.55 23.39
C LEU A 288 -43.41 -19.72 23.04
N HIS A 289 -43.72 -20.39 21.93
CA HIS A 289 -45.10 -20.70 21.56
C HIS A 289 -45.76 -21.68 22.54
N ARG A 290 -45.05 -22.75 22.97
CA ARG A 290 -45.55 -23.67 24.02
C ARG A 290 -45.82 -22.93 25.34
N ARG A 291 -44.91 -22.04 25.76
CA ARG A 291 -45.05 -21.19 26.95
C ARG A 291 -46.27 -20.25 26.82
N TRP A 292 -46.50 -19.66 25.65
CA TRP A 292 -47.67 -18.81 25.38
C TRP A 292 -48.98 -19.60 25.37
N VAL A 293 -49.05 -20.76 24.69
CA VAL A 293 -50.24 -21.63 24.68
C VAL A 293 -50.57 -22.14 26.09
N ALA A 294 -49.57 -22.44 26.92
CA ALA A 294 -49.78 -22.80 28.33
C ALA A 294 -50.43 -21.64 29.13
N ALA A 295 -49.94 -20.41 28.95
CA ALA A 295 -50.50 -19.23 29.61
C ALA A 295 -51.93 -18.88 29.14
N GLU A 296 -52.22 -19.03 27.85
CA GLU A 296 -53.56 -18.80 27.30
C GLU A 296 -54.55 -19.88 27.75
N ASN A 297 -54.14 -21.15 27.83
CA ASN A 297 -54.98 -22.23 28.35
C ASN A 297 -55.32 -22.04 29.84
N GLU A 298 -54.40 -21.52 30.66
CA GLU A 298 -54.72 -21.11 32.04
C GLU A 298 -55.72 -19.95 32.06
N ARG A 299 -55.58 -18.96 31.16
CA ARG A 299 -56.54 -17.85 31.03
C ARG A 299 -57.94 -18.33 30.64
N VAL A 300 -58.05 -19.29 29.72
CA VAL A 300 -59.33 -19.88 29.31
C VAL A 300 -59.96 -20.67 30.46
N ARG A 301 -59.20 -21.49 31.19
CA ARG A 301 -59.70 -22.22 32.38
C ARG A 301 -60.27 -21.28 33.45
N LEU A 302 -59.60 -20.15 33.70
CA LEU A 302 -60.07 -19.11 34.62
C LEU A 302 -61.34 -18.40 34.12
N SER A 303 -61.54 -18.32 32.80
CA SER A 303 -62.78 -17.80 32.18
C SER A 303 -63.94 -18.80 32.25
N GLU A 304 -63.70 -20.08 31.97
CA GLU A 304 -64.73 -21.13 31.99
C GLU A 304 -65.29 -21.38 33.39
N GLN A 305 -64.49 -21.18 34.45
CA GLN A 305 -64.96 -21.20 35.83
C GLN A 305 -65.95 -20.06 36.18
N GLN A 306 -66.09 -19.03 35.36
CA GLN A 306 -66.95 -17.86 35.65
C GLN A 306 -68.28 -17.82 34.88
N GLN A 307 -68.48 -18.65 33.86
CA GLN A 307 -69.65 -18.53 32.96
C GLN A 307 -70.75 -19.60 33.15
N ASN A 308 -70.53 -20.63 33.97
CA ASN A 308 -71.42 -21.79 34.04
C ASN A 308 -72.55 -21.64 35.08
N ALA A 309 -73.45 -20.66 34.89
CA ALA A 309 -74.57 -20.38 35.82
C ALA A 309 -75.87 -19.87 35.12
N GLY A 310 -76.70 -20.80 34.63
CA GLY A 310 -78.08 -20.55 34.16
C GLY A 310 -78.23 -20.07 32.70
N ALA A 311 -79.40 -20.14 32.05
CA ALA A 311 -80.65 -20.84 32.39
C ALA A 311 -81.53 -21.04 31.11
N GLN A 312 -82.52 -21.93 31.16
CA GLN A 312 -83.64 -22.06 30.19
C GLN A 312 -84.95 -21.51 30.82
N PRO A 313 -86.19 -21.67 30.26
CA PRO A 313 -86.67 -21.97 28.89
C PRO A 313 -87.82 -21.02 28.40
N THR A 314 -88.48 -21.35 27.27
CA THR A 314 -89.98 -21.37 27.01
C THR A 314 -90.55 -20.73 25.71
N THR A 315 -91.70 -21.28 25.29
CA THR A 315 -92.61 -21.04 24.12
C THR A 315 -93.91 -20.29 24.57
N PRO A 316 -94.96 -19.86 23.78
CA PRO A 316 -95.69 -20.59 22.68
C PRO A 316 -96.58 -19.81 21.63
N SER A 317 -97.37 -20.54 20.80
CA SER A 317 -98.74 -20.18 20.25
C SER A 317 -98.89 -19.16 19.06
N LEU A 318 -99.99 -19.03 18.27
CA LEU A 318 -101.17 -19.89 17.88
C LEU A 318 -102.03 -19.34 16.68
N SER A 319 -102.68 -20.25 15.91
CA SER A 319 -103.99 -20.11 15.16
C SER A 319 -104.21 -19.19 13.93
N ALA A 320 -105.30 -19.44 13.15
CA ALA A 320 -105.73 -18.84 11.86
C ALA A 320 -107.30 -18.76 11.75
N PRO A 321 -107.94 -18.15 10.69
CA PRO A 321 -109.28 -18.65 10.22
C PRO A 321 -109.83 -18.32 8.76
N LEU A 322 -110.90 -19.08 8.35
CA LEU A 322 -112.19 -18.71 7.64
C LEU A 322 -112.48 -18.74 6.09
N SER A 323 -113.78 -18.92 5.71
CA SER A 323 -114.52 -18.87 4.38
C SER A 323 -115.06 -20.24 3.79
N ALA A 324 -116.15 -20.46 2.99
CA ALA A 324 -117.51 -19.85 2.72
C ALA A 324 -118.46 -20.79 1.83
N PRO A 325 -119.81 -20.55 1.65
CA PRO A 325 -120.82 -21.47 1.02
C PRO A 325 -121.81 -20.88 -0.07
N PRO A 326 -122.82 -21.62 -0.66
CA PRO A 326 -124.26 -21.15 -0.72
C PRO A 326 -125.51 -22.13 -1.00
N HIS A 327 -126.70 -21.87 -0.39
CA HIS A 327 -128.17 -21.85 -0.84
C HIS A 327 -129.02 -23.03 -1.49
N PRO A 328 -130.40 -22.98 -1.72
CA PRO A 328 -131.63 -22.26 -1.15
C PRO A 328 -133.08 -22.99 -1.10
N HIS A 329 -134.23 -22.29 -0.76
CA HIS A 329 -135.75 -22.51 -0.96
C HIS A 329 -136.73 -22.90 0.26
N ALA A 330 -138.11 -22.89 0.27
CA ALA A 330 -139.25 -21.95 -0.14
C ALA A 330 -140.78 -22.36 0.21
N GLN A 331 -141.75 -21.40 0.36
CA GLN A 331 -143.29 -21.36 0.18
C GLN A 331 -144.42 -21.87 1.22
N SER A 332 -145.73 -21.44 1.06
CA SER A 332 -147.02 -21.60 1.90
C SER A 332 -148.33 -21.09 1.13
N PRO A 333 -149.65 -20.83 1.56
CA PRO A 333 -150.54 -20.93 2.82
C PRO A 333 -152.13 -21.22 2.65
N GLU A 334 -153.05 -20.82 3.61
CA GLU A 334 -154.50 -20.27 3.51
C GLU A 334 -155.90 -20.97 3.87
N LEU A 335 -157.04 -20.18 3.83
CA LEU A 335 -158.56 -20.40 3.77
C LEU A 335 -159.51 -20.60 5.03
N GLU A 336 -160.89 -20.41 5.08
CA GLU A 336 -161.87 -19.35 4.62
C GLU A 336 -163.43 -19.47 5.08
N ARG A 337 -164.20 -18.33 5.26
CA ARG A 337 -165.71 -17.98 5.22
C ARG A 337 -166.87 -18.75 5.98
N LEU A 338 -168.23 -18.51 5.80
CA LEU A 338 -169.20 -17.38 6.14
C LEU A 338 -170.72 -17.61 5.62
N ARG A 339 -171.84 -17.24 6.33
CA ARG A 339 -173.34 -17.16 5.92
C ARG A 339 -174.30 -16.65 7.07
N SER A 340 -175.65 -16.36 7.05
CA SER A 340 -176.82 -16.15 6.11
C SER A 340 -178.15 -15.62 6.82
N GLU A 341 -179.33 -15.41 6.14
CA GLU A 341 -180.63 -14.78 6.62
C GLU A 341 -181.96 -15.46 6.10
N CYS A 342 -183.20 -14.95 6.43
CA CYS A 342 -184.33 -14.58 5.47
C CYS A 342 -185.84 -14.51 5.95
N ALA A 343 -186.68 -13.77 5.17
CA ALA A 343 -188.15 -13.91 4.88
C ALA A 343 -189.26 -13.51 5.93
N ASN A 344 -190.50 -13.09 5.57
CA ASN A 344 -191.05 -12.57 4.29
C ASN A 344 -192.33 -11.68 4.41
N ILE A 345 -192.66 -10.96 3.33
CA ILE A 345 -193.75 -10.00 3.08
C ILE A 345 -195.14 -10.67 2.88
N LYS A 346 -196.25 -9.98 3.25
CA LYS A 346 -197.60 -10.35 2.75
C LYS A 346 -198.74 -9.30 2.75
N SER A 347 -198.68 -8.21 3.52
CA SER A 347 -199.82 -7.31 3.74
C SER A 347 -200.06 -6.24 2.65
N LEU A 348 -199.97 -6.63 1.37
CA LEU A 348 -199.91 -5.68 0.24
C LEU A 348 -201.29 -5.31 -0.38
N TYR A 349 -202.41 -5.50 0.33
CA TYR A 349 -203.75 -5.12 -0.15
C TYR A 349 -204.71 -4.49 0.88
N ALA A 350 -204.19 -4.03 2.03
CA ALA A 350 -204.77 -2.84 2.68
C ALA A 350 -204.52 -1.56 1.84
N GLN A 351 -203.55 -1.66 0.91
CA GLN A 351 -203.08 -0.79 -0.18
C GLN A 351 -204.04 0.29 -0.72
N THR A 352 -205.35 0.07 -0.85
CA THR A 352 -206.28 1.09 -1.40
C THR A 352 -206.93 1.97 -0.33
N ARG A 353 -207.06 1.50 0.92
CA ARG A 353 -207.29 2.39 2.08
C ARG A 353 -205.97 3.00 2.53
N ASP A 354 -204.88 2.24 2.42
CA ASP A 354 -203.55 2.79 2.58
C ASP A 354 -203.28 3.88 1.55
N GLN A 355 -203.64 3.79 0.26
CA GLN A 355 -203.36 4.80 -0.78
C GLN A 355 -203.60 6.28 -0.37
N LEU A 356 -204.68 6.60 0.35
CA LEU A 356 -204.90 7.96 0.88
C LEU A 356 -204.09 8.24 2.17
N GLN A 357 -203.94 7.22 3.02
CA GLN A 357 -202.95 7.20 4.10
C GLN A 357 -201.49 7.09 3.58
N GLU A 358 -201.27 6.98 2.28
CA GLU A 358 -200.00 6.68 1.58
C GLU A 358 -199.62 7.77 0.59
N LEU A 359 -200.49 8.75 0.34
CA LEU A 359 -200.05 10.13 0.08
C LEU A 359 -199.57 10.79 1.38
N LEU A 360 -200.22 10.50 2.51
CA LEU A 360 -199.76 10.93 3.85
C LEU A 360 -198.55 10.12 4.36
N ARG A 361 -198.42 8.83 4.01
CA ARG A 361 -197.17 8.08 4.23
C ARG A 361 -196.13 8.31 3.15
N SER A 362 -196.43 8.67 1.89
CA SER A 362 -195.36 9.00 0.92
C SER A 362 -194.63 10.27 1.37
N GLY A 363 -195.35 11.36 1.67
CA GLY A 363 -194.72 12.59 2.18
C GLY A 363 -193.92 12.39 3.48
N ASN A 364 -194.28 11.41 4.32
CA ASN A 364 -193.55 11.03 5.53
C ASN A 364 -192.46 9.96 5.30
N ALA A 365 -192.58 9.09 4.31
CA ALA A 365 -191.62 8.05 3.95
C ALA A 365 -190.52 8.57 3.02
N GLU A 366 -190.83 9.60 2.22
CA GLU A 366 -189.88 10.37 1.44
C GLU A 366 -189.05 11.27 2.38
N ASN A 367 -189.68 11.95 3.35
CA ASN A 367 -188.96 12.58 4.46
C ASN A 367 -188.07 11.58 5.23
N ARG A 368 -188.56 10.37 5.54
CA ARG A 368 -187.75 9.34 6.21
C ARG A 368 -186.67 8.74 5.32
N ARG A 369 -186.87 8.62 4.01
CA ARG A 369 -185.82 8.26 3.04
C ARG A 369 -184.74 9.32 3.02
N LEU A 370 -185.10 10.59 2.85
CA LEU A 370 -184.17 11.71 2.89
C LEU A 370 -183.44 11.79 4.25
N GLN A 371 -184.09 11.51 5.38
CA GLN A 371 -183.42 11.39 6.68
C GLN A 371 -182.49 10.16 6.78
N GLN A 372 -182.85 9.00 6.22
CA GLN A 372 -182.01 7.80 6.24
C GLN A 372 -180.83 7.89 5.25
N GLU A 373 -181.01 8.55 4.11
CA GLU A 373 -179.95 8.87 3.17
C GLU A 373 -179.03 9.95 3.74
N ALA A 374 -179.59 11.00 4.36
CA ALA A 374 -178.80 11.98 5.13
C ALA A 374 -177.99 11.29 6.23
N GLN A 375 -178.58 10.42 7.06
CA GLN A 375 -177.86 9.67 8.09
C GLN A 375 -176.81 8.69 7.52
N LYS A 376 -177.04 8.09 6.34
CA LYS A 376 -176.02 7.30 5.65
C LYS A 376 -174.87 8.16 5.12
N THR A 377 -175.15 9.32 4.52
CA THR A 377 -174.10 10.26 4.10
C THR A 377 -173.34 10.84 5.29
N GLU A 378 -174.02 11.15 6.40
CA GLU A 378 -173.40 11.69 7.60
C GLU A 378 -172.52 10.65 8.30
N SER A 379 -172.96 9.40 8.40
CA SER A 379 -172.13 8.31 8.94
C SER A 379 -170.94 7.97 8.02
N SER A 380 -171.13 7.99 6.70
CA SER A 380 -170.02 7.85 5.74
C SER A 380 -169.00 8.99 5.85
N LEU A 381 -169.46 10.24 5.88
CA LEU A 381 -168.58 11.42 6.00
C LEU A 381 -167.89 11.49 7.37
N ARG A 382 -168.53 11.06 8.45
CA ARG A 382 -167.87 10.88 9.76
C ARG A 382 -166.77 9.80 9.69
N GLN A 383 -167.05 8.67 9.02
CA GLN A 383 -166.07 7.60 8.84
C GLN A 383 -164.89 8.00 7.94
N GLU A 384 -165.09 8.86 6.95
CA GLU A 384 -164.02 9.47 6.16
C GLU A 384 -163.23 10.52 6.95
N LEU A 385 -163.90 11.35 7.75
CA LEU A 385 -163.25 12.33 8.62
C LEU A 385 -162.37 11.69 9.70
N ASP A 386 -162.83 10.61 10.32
CA ASP A 386 -162.02 9.86 11.30
C ASP A 386 -160.84 9.15 10.62
N GLN A 387 -161.01 8.58 9.42
CA GLN A 387 -159.89 8.05 8.62
C GLN A 387 -158.85 9.11 8.25
N LEU A 388 -159.27 10.31 7.83
CA LEU A 388 -158.38 11.44 7.53
C LEU A 388 -157.68 11.98 8.79
N ARG A 389 -158.35 11.91 9.94
CA ARG A 389 -157.78 12.28 11.24
C ARG A 389 -156.71 11.28 11.68
N ASP A 390 -156.95 9.99 11.52
CA ASP A 390 -155.99 8.94 11.83
C ASP A 390 -154.81 8.91 10.86
N SER A 391 -155.03 9.20 9.56
CA SER A 391 -153.92 9.34 8.60
C SER A 391 -153.05 10.57 8.91
N SER A 392 -153.65 11.71 9.26
CA SER A 392 -152.93 12.91 9.69
C SER A 392 -152.17 12.70 11.01
N SER A 393 -152.76 11.94 11.95
CA SER A 393 -152.11 11.50 13.19
C SER A 393 -150.90 10.61 12.90
N ALA A 394 -151.04 9.62 12.02
CA ALA A 394 -149.94 8.73 11.61
C ALA A 394 -148.81 9.47 10.87
N GLU A 395 -149.15 10.46 10.05
CA GLU A 395 -148.17 11.25 9.28
C GLU A 395 -147.41 12.25 10.16
N THR A 396 -148.11 12.94 11.08
CA THR A 396 -147.44 13.80 12.09
C THR A 396 -146.58 12.98 13.07
N ALA A 397 -146.98 11.74 13.40
CA ALA A 397 -146.13 10.81 14.16
C ALA A 397 -144.86 10.40 13.38
N ARG A 398 -144.98 10.08 12.08
CA ARG A 398 -143.82 9.79 11.21
C ARG A 398 -142.86 10.98 11.11
N LEU A 399 -143.38 12.19 10.97
CA LEU A 399 -142.56 13.40 10.91
C LEU A 399 -141.82 13.67 12.24
N ARG A 400 -142.44 13.41 13.40
CA ARG A 400 -141.73 13.44 14.71
C ARG A 400 -140.59 12.43 14.76
N VAL A 401 -140.84 11.16 14.40
CA VAL A 401 -139.78 10.12 14.36
C VAL A 401 -138.65 10.44 13.37
N SER A 402 -138.92 11.25 12.33
CA SER A 402 -137.87 11.78 11.45
C SER A 402 -137.11 12.96 12.06
N LEU A 403 -137.79 13.82 12.82
CA LEU A 403 -137.20 14.97 13.49
C LEU A 403 -136.31 14.55 14.67
N ASP A 404 -136.73 13.55 15.44
CA ASP A 404 -135.99 12.96 16.57
C ASP A 404 -134.65 12.32 16.13
N LYS A 405 -134.49 12.00 14.83
CA LYS A 405 -133.26 11.47 14.24
C LYS A 405 -132.30 12.54 13.70
N MET A 406 -132.75 13.78 13.53
CA MET A 406 -131.87 14.87 13.06
C MET A 406 -130.64 15.09 13.97
N PRO A 407 -130.74 15.03 15.32
CA PRO A 407 -129.57 15.11 16.19
C PRO A 407 -128.55 13.98 15.99
N GLU A 408 -128.98 12.78 15.58
CA GLU A 408 -128.06 11.66 15.30
C GLU A 408 -127.28 11.90 14.00
N TYR A 409 -127.97 12.33 12.94
CA TYR A 409 -127.30 12.71 11.68
C TYR A 409 -126.35 13.89 11.86
N GLN A 410 -126.70 14.86 12.70
CA GLN A 410 -125.85 16.02 12.98
C GLN A 410 -124.57 15.63 13.75
N ARG A 411 -124.68 14.78 14.78
CA ARG A 411 -123.53 14.17 15.46
C ARG A 411 -122.66 13.33 14.52
N LEU A 412 -123.27 12.59 13.59
CA LEU A 412 -122.55 11.80 12.60
C LEU A 412 -121.79 12.68 11.58
N ALA A 413 -122.38 13.81 11.18
CA ALA A 413 -121.72 14.80 10.33
C ALA A 413 -120.50 15.41 11.04
N GLU A 414 -120.67 15.91 12.27
CA GLU A 414 -119.56 16.43 13.10
C GLU A 414 -118.45 15.38 13.30
N SER A 415 -118.81 14.10 13.50
CA SER A 415 -117.84 13.02 13.65
C SER A 415 -117.04 12.74 12.36
N ARG A 416 -117.66 12.91 11.19
CA ARG A 416 -116.97 12.77 9.89
C ARG A 416 -116.10 13.98 9.60
N GLU A 417 -116.56 15.19 9.93
CA GLU A 417 -115.80 16.43 9.78
C GLU A 417 -114.52 16.41 10.64
N LYS A 418 -114.63 15.93 11.89
CA LYS A 418 -113.47 15.66 12.78
C LYS A 418 -112.51 14.60 12.20
N GLN A 419 -113.02 13.57 11.51
CA GLN A 419 -112.17 12.59 10.81
C GLN A 419 -111.47 13.19 9.59
N ILE A 420 -112.14 14.04 8.81
CA ILE A 420 -111.54 14.74 7.66
C ILE A 420 -110.38 15.63 8.14
N GLN A 421 -110.61 16.46 9.17
CA GLN A 421 -109.57 17.31 9.76
C GLN A 421 -108.36 16.51 10.28
N GLN A 422 -108.58 15.34 10.89
CA GLN A 422 -107.50 14.43 11.31
C GLN A 422 -106.73 13.82 10.12
N LEU A 423 -107.39 13.55 8.99
CA LEU A 423 -106.75 13.07 7.78
C LEU A 423 -105.97 14.18 7.06
N GLU A 424 -106.48 15.41 7.04
CA GLU A 424 -105.79 16.58 6.50
C GLU A 424 -104.51 16.90 7.30
N GLN A 425 -104.58 16.87 8.63
CA GLN A 425 -103.40 17.03 9.51
C GLN A 425 -102.36 15.92 9.29
N ARG A 426 -102.80 14.68 9.06
CA ARG A 426 -101.92 13.55 8.71
C ARG A 426 -101.28 13.71 7.33
N LEU A 427 -102.04 14.18 6.33
CA LEU A 427 -101.50 14.44 4.99
C LEU A 427 -100.49 15.60 5.01
N HIS A 428 -100.75 16.65 5.79
CA HIS A 428 -99.83 17.78 5.92
C HIS A 428 -98.49 17.35 6.55
N SER A 429 -98.54 16.68 7.70
CA SER A 429 -97.33 16.15 8.37
C SER A 429 -96.57 15.10 7.56
N LEU A 430 -97.26 14.27 6.77
CA LEU A 430 -96.62 13.38 5.80
C LEU A 430 -95.95 14.15 4.64
N SER A 431 -96.56 15.25 4.19
CA SER A 431 -95.96 16.13 3.17
C SER A 431 -94.71 16.83 3.70
N GLU A 432 -94.74 17.36 4.91
CA GLU A 432 -93.57 17.97 5.57
C GLU A 432 -92.43 16.96 5.75
N SER A 433 -92.77 15.71 6.13
CA SER A 433 -91.80 14.61 6.23
C SER A 433 -91.20 14.22 4.87
N LEU A 434 -92.00 14.23 3.79
CA LEU A 434 -91.52 14.02 2.42
C LEU A 434 -90.66 15.17 1.90
N GLU A 435 -90.99 16.43 2.23
CA GLU A 435 -90.16 17.59 1.90
C GLU A 435 -88.82 17.55 2.64
N SER A 436 -88.84 17.23 3.94
CA SER A 436 -87.66 17.09 4.79
C SER A 436 -86.72 15.98 4.29
N THR A 437 -87.25 14.80 3.96
CA THR A 437 -86.45 13.68 3.42
C THR A 437 -85.92 13.97 2.02
N ARG A 438 -86.67 14.63 1.13
CA ARG A 438 -86.17 15.13 -0.15
C ARG A 438 -85.01 16.12 0.02
N GLN A 439 -85.14 17.09 0.93
CA GLN A 439 -84.08 18.04 1.23
C GLN A 439 -82.84 17.34 1.81
N ALA A 440 -83.01 16.37 2.71
CA ALA A 440 -81.89 15.57 3.24
C ALA A 440 -81.15 14.81 2.13
N HIS A 441 -81.88 14.16 1.21
CA HIS A 441 -81.28 13.46 0.07
C HIS A 441 -80.59 14.41 -0.93
N ALA A 442 -81.11 15.62 -1.16
CA ALA A 442 -80.44 16.62 -1.99
C ALA A 442 -79.09 17.05 -1.37
N LYS A 443 -79.10 17.38 -0.07
CA LYS A 443 -77.89 17.76 0.68
C LYS A 443 -76.85 16.62 0.74
N GLU A 444 -77.30 15.37 0.83
CA GLU A 444 -76.42 14.21 0.77
C GLU A 444 -75.86 13.96 -0.64
N SER A 445 -76.66 14.14 -1.69
CA SER A 445 -76.19 14.15 -3.09
C SER A 445 -75.10 15.20 -3.30
N ASP A 446 -75.33 16.44 -2.90
CA ASP A 446 -74.35 17.53 -3.07
C ASP A 446 -73.05 17.25 -2.29
N ARG A 447 -73.17 16.71 -1.07
CA ARG A 447 -72.04 16.27 -0.25
C ARG A 447 -71.27 15.09 -0.88
N LEU A 448 -71.94 14.20 -1.60
CA LEU A 448 -71.30 13.11 -2.35
C LEU A 448 -70.62 13.64 -3.62
N GLN A 449 -71.23 14.59 -4.34
CA GLN A 449 -70.63 15.25 -5.49
C GLN A 449 -69.41 16.09 -5.12
N GLN A 450 -69.40 16.71 -3.93
CA GLN A 450 -68.21 17.41 -3.43
C GLN A 450 -67.09 16.42 -3.08
N LYS A 451 -67.39 15.35 -2.32
CA LYS A 451 -66.42 14.27 -2.04
C LYS A 451 -65.82 13.67 -3.32
N LEU A 452 -66.61 13.52 -4.39
CA LEU A 452 -66.14 13.03 -5.68
C LEU A 452 -65.15 14.00 -6.34
N ARG A 453 -65.43 15.30 -6.31
CA ARG A 453 -64.51 16.35 -6.79
C ARG A 453 -63.22 16.39 -5.96
N ASP A 454 -63.32 16.33 -4.63
CA ASP A 454 -62.17 16.28 -3.73
C ASP A 454 -61.29 15.03 -4.01
N ALA A 455 -61.92 13.88 -4.27
CA ALA A 455 -61.23 12.64 -4.61
C ALA A 455 -60.53 12.73 -5.98
N GLN A 456 -61.18 13.30 -6.99
CA GLN A 456 -60.59 13.55 -8.31
C GLN A 456 -59.40 14.53 -8.22
N GLN A 457 -59.50 15.59 -7.41
CA GLN A 457 -58.39 16.53 -7.20
C GLN A 457 -57.21 15.86 -6.49
N ARG A 458 -57.46 15.02 -5.49
CA ARG A 458 -56.41 14.22 -4.82
C ARG A 458 -55.78 13.20 -5.76
N GLN A 459 -56.55 12.55 -6.62
CA GLN A 459 -56.02 11.65 -7.65
C GLN A 459 -55.08 12.39 -8.59
N GLY A 460 -55.48 13.57 -9.09
CA GLY A 460 -54.60 14.41 -9.91
C GLY A 460 -53.29 14.80 -9.21
N GLN A 461 -53.32 15.09 -7.90
CA GLN A 461 -52.12 15.37 -7.10
C GLN A 461 -51.22 14.14 -6.92
N ILE A 462 -51.80 12.94 -6.81
CA ILE A 462 -51.06 11.67 -6.78
C ILE A 462 -50.42 11.42 -8.16
N ASP A 463 -51.16 11.65 -9.25
CA ASP A 463 -50.66 11.42 -10.61
C ASP A 463 -49.52 12.39 -10.97
N THR A 464 -49.59 13.67 -10.56
CA THR A 464 -48.48 14.63 -10.76
C THR A 464 -47.25 14.26 -9.93
N THR A 465 -47.41 13.90 -8.65
CA THR A 465 -46.27 13.53 -7.80
C THR A 465 -45.63 12.21 -8.23
N LEU A 466 -46.41 11.24 -8.74
CA LEU A 466 -45.89 10.04 -9.39
C LEU A 466 -45.05 10.35 -10.63
N GLU A 467 -45.42 11.36 -11.43
CA GLU A 467 -44.64 11.78 -12.60
C GLU A 467 -43.36 12.53 -12.20
N GLU A 468 -43.39 13.37 -11.16
CA GLU A 468 -42.19 13.96 -10.55
C GLU A 468 -41.21 12.87 -10.07
N TYR A 469 -41.71 11.84 -9.38
CA TYR A 469 -40.89 10.69 -8.96
C TYR A 469 -40.31 9.91 -10.16
N ARG A 470 -41.06 9.70 -11.25
CA ARG A 470 -40.54 9.06 -12.48
C ARG A 470 -39.41 9.88 -13.10
N GLN A 471 -39.57 11.20 -13.19
CA GLN A 471 -38.52 12.09 -13.72
C GLN A 471 -37.26 12.05 -12.85
N LEU A 472 -37.42 12.08 -11.52
CA LEU A 472 -36.30 11.95 -10.58
C LEU A 472 -35.58 10.60 -10.72
N VAL A 473 -36.31 9.50 -10.90
CA VAL A 473 -35.74 8.17 -11.16
C VAL A 473 -34.95 8.13 -12.48
N GLU A 474 -35.43 8.75 -13.55
CA GLU A 474 -34.65 8.85 -14.80
C GLU A 474 -33.42 9.77 -14.68
N GLN A 475 -33.48 10.83 -13.87
CA GLN A 475 -32.29 11.62 -13.53
C GLN A 475 -31.26 10.78 -12.78
N HIS A 476 -31.66 10.00 -11.76
CA HIS A 476 -30.78 9.05 -11.08
C HIS A 476 -30.19 8.00 -12.02
N LYS A 477 -30.98 7.41 -12.93
CA LYS A 477 -30.46 6.46 -13.94
C LYS A 477 -29.47 7.11 -14.92
N LYS A 478 -29.59 8.40 -15.22
CA LYS A 478 -28.62 9.15 -16.04
C LYS A 478 -27.33 9.40 -15.26
N LEU A 479 -27.43 9.77 -13.98
CA LEU A 479 -26.29 9.96 -13.09
C LEU A 479 -25.52 8.65 -12.86
N ASP A 480 -26.21 7.54 -12.60
CA ASP A 480 -25.63 6.20 -12.45
C ASP A 480 -24.87 5.74 -13.71
N ARG A 481 -25.45 5.95 -14.92
CA ARG A 481 -24.77 5.71 -16.19
C ARG A 481 -23.50 6.55 -16.34
N SER A 482 -23.57 7.85 -16.03
CA SER A 482 -22.42 8.76 -16.08
C SER A 482 -21.33 8.38 -15.08
N LEU A 483 -21.71 7.96 -13.87
CA LEU A 483 -20.77 7.57 -12.82
C LEU A 483 -20.08 6.24 -13.17
N LYS A 484 -20.83 5.27 -13.72
CA LYS A 484 -20.26 4.01 -14.25
C LYS A 484 -19.28 4.25 -15.40
N GLN A 485 -19.59 5.18 -16.31
CA GLN A 485 -18.65 5.59 -17.36
C GLN A 485 -17.37 6.19 -16.75
N ALA A 486 -17.50 7.16 -15.83
CA ALA A 486 -16.34 7.79 -15.19
C ALA A 486 -15.47 6.80 -14.39
N VAL A 487 -16.09 5.80 -13.74
CA VAL A 487 -15.36 4.71 -13.07
C VAL A 487 -14.62 3.82 -14.07
N GLY A 488 -15.21 3.53 -15.23
CA GLY A 488 -14.55 2.82 -16.33
C GLY A 488 -13.36 3.59 -16.90
N GLU A 489 -13.52 4.88 -17.16
CA GLU A 489 -12.43 5.76 -17.61
C GLU A 489 -11.29 5.80 -16.58
N VAL A 490 -11.59 5.88 -15.27
CA VAL A 490 -10.58 5.81 -14.20
C VAL A 490 -9.87 4.45 -14.18
N ALA A 491 -10.56 3.34 -14.46
CA ALA A 491 -9.93 2.02 -14.56
C ALA A 491 -8.98 1.94 -15.78
N GLU A 492 -9.36 2.49 -16.94
CA GLU A 492 -8.45 2.60 -18.08
C GLU A 492 -7.22 3.46 -17.77
N TRP A 493 -7.38 4.57 -17.05
CA TRP A 493 -6.26 5.43 -16.67
C TRP A 493 -5.30 4.75 -15.69
N ARG A 494 -5.80 3.86 -14.82
CA ARG A 494 -4.95 2.99 -13.98
C ARG A 494 -4.16 2.00 -14.83
N ALA A 495 -4.81 1.23 -15.71
CA ALA A 495 -4.10 0.29 -16.59
C ALA A 495 -3.02 0.99 -17.45
N LYS A 496 -3.29 2.22 -17.93
CA LYS A 496 -2.34 3.09 -18.66
C LYS A 496 -1.26 3.74 -17.77
N TYR A 497 -1.40 3.67 -16.45
CA TYR A 497 -0.37 4.04 -15.48
C TYR A 497 0.50 2.82 -15.15
N ASP A 498 -0.12 1.68 -14.82
CA ASP A 498 0.55 0.42 -14.48
C ASP A 498 1.46 -0.06 -15.62
N GLU A 499 1.00 0.04 -16.88
CA GLU A 499 1.79 -0.26 -18.07
C GLU A 499 3.01 0.68 -18.25
N ARG A 500 2.92 1.92 -17.75
CA ARG A 500 4.04 2.87 -17.73
C ARG A 500 4.98 2.63 -16.56
N GLU A 501 4.47 2.22 -15.40
CA GLU A 501 5.26 1.86 -14.24
C GLU A 501 6.13 0.63 -14.55
N HIS A 502 5.57 -0.42 -15.14
CA HIS A 502 6.34 -1.56 -15.65
C HIS A 502 7.44 -1.14 -16.65
N LYS A 503 7.13 -0.26 -17.61
CA LYS A 503 8.14 0.29 -18.54
C LYS A 503 9.22 1.10 -17.83
N PHE A 504 8.89 1.81 -16.76
CA PHE A 504 9.84 2.56 -15.94
C PHE A 504 10.74 1.63 -15.10
N SER A 505 10.19 0.56 -14.51
CA SER A 505 10.98 -0.49 -13.84
C SER A 505 11.95 -1.15 -14.80
N ASP A 506 11.52 -1.47 -16.01
CA ASP A 506 12.32 -2.16 -17.02
C ASP A 506 13.44 -1.24 -17.60
N LEU A 507 13.17 0.06 -17.74
CA LEU A 507 14.19 1.08 -18.03
C LEU A 507 15.17 1.26 -16.87
N THR A 508 14.70 1.27 -15.62
CA THR A 508 15.53 1.38 -14.41
C THR A 508 16.50 0.19 -14.32
N ARG A 509 16.00 -1.03 -14.54
CA ARG A 509 16.83 -2.24 -14.63
C ARG A 509 17.91 -2.13 -15.69
N LYS A 510 17.57 -1.69 -16.91
CA LYS A 510 18.55 -1.46 -18.00
C LYS A 510 19.60 -0.40 -17.63
N VAL A 511 19.21 0.66 -16.93
CA VAL A 511 20.16 1.69 -16.44
C VAL A 511 21.15 1.10 -15.43
N ASP A 512 20.70 0.29 -14.47
CA ASP A 512 21.64 -0.36 -13.55
C ASP A 512 22.47 -1.48 -14.20
N GLU A 513 21.94 -2.21 -15.20
CA GLU A 513 22.72 -3.15 -16.05
C GLU A 513 23.87 -2.42 -16.76
N TYR A 514 23.58 -1.32 -17.49
CA TYR A 514 24.61 -0.49 -18.13
C TYR A 514 25.60 0.12 -17.12
N ARG A 515 25.12 0.52 -15.94
CA ARG A 515 25.96 1.08 -14.87
C ARG A 515 26.90 0.04 -14.27
N MET A 516 26.49 -1.22 -14.16
CA MET A 516 27.34 -2.32 -13.72
C MET A 516 28.36 -2.69 -14.81
N SER A 517 27.95 -2.74 -16.08
CA SER A 517 28.88 -2.91 -17.22
C SER A 517 29.93 -1.79 -17.25
N TYR A 518 29.54 -0.52 -17.10
CA TYR A 518 30.47 0.61 -17.04
C TYR A 518 31.45 0.51 -15.86
N LYS A 519 31.00 0.09 -14.67
CA LYS A 519 31.89 -0.16 -13.52
C LYS A 519 32.92 -1.23 -13.85
N GLN A 520 32.50 -2.34 -14.47
CA GLN A 520 33.37 -3.45 -14.86
C GLN A 520 34.42 -2.98 -15.88
N SER A 521 34.03 -2.38 -17.00
CA SER A 521 35.00 -1.89 -18.00
C SER A 521 35.89 -0.76 -17.46
N SER A 522 35.40 0.03 -16.50
CA SER A 522 36.21 1.01 -15.77
C SER A 522 37.24 0.35 -14.84
N SER A 523 36.96 -0.84 -14.27
CA SER A 523 37.95 -1.61 -13.50
C SER A 523 38.95 -2.35 -14.39
N GLU A 524 38.48 -2.93 -15.51
CA GLU A 524 39.32 -3.58 -16.52
C GLU A 524 40.33 -2.58 -17.10
N LEU A 525 39.88 -1.38 -17.48
CA LEU A 525 40.75 -0.32 -17.98
C LEU A 525 41.73 0.20 -16.92
N ARG A 526 41.37 0.13 -15.62
CA ARG A 526 42.31 0.41 -14.52
C ARG A 526 43.37 -0.69 -14.37
N THR A 527 43.01 -1.96 -14.54
CA THR A 527 44.01 -3.06 -14.57
C THR A 527 44.91 -2.97 -15.80
N CYS A 528 44.38 -2.68 -16.99
CA CYS A 528 45.17 -2.50 -18.21
C CYS A 528 46.19 -1.36 -18.09
N LYS A 529 45.83 -0.25 -17.40
CA LYS A 529 46.78 0.82 -17.08
C LYS A 529 47.91 0.32 -16.20
N ARG A 530 47.61 -0.28 -15.03
CA ARG A 530 48.63 -0.82 -14.12
C ARG A 530 49.59 -1.81 -14.81
N THR A 531 49.09 -2.66 -15.70
CA THR A 531 49.95 -3.59 -16.46
C THR A 531 50.82 -2.88 -17.49
N LEU A 532 50.33 -1.81 -18.12
CA LEU A 532 51.11 -0.99 -19.05
C LEU A 532 52.17 -0.16 -18.30
N ASP A 533 51.84 0.36 -17.11
CA ASP A 533 52.78 1.04 -16.22
C ASP A 533 53.89 0.06 -15.77
N ALA A 534 53.54 -1.19 -15.43
CA ALA A 534 54.49 -2.25 -15.11
C ALA A 534 55.43 -2.58 -16.28
N TYR A 535 54.89 -2.81 -17.49
CA TYR A 535 55.71 -3.01 -18.69
C TYR A 535 56.59 -1.78 -19.01
N GLY A 536 56.14 -0.57 -18.67
CA GLY A 536 56.96 0.64 -18.76
C GLY A 536 58.20 0.59 -17.85
N ASN A 537 58.03 0.11 -16.61
CA ASN A 537 59.12 -0.09 -15.67
C ASN A 537 60.06 -1.23 -16.09
N ASP A 538 59.52 -2.35 -16.58
CA ASP A 538 60.32 -3.46 -17.11
C ASP A 538 61.19 -2.99 -18.30
N LEU A 539 60.61 -2.21 -19.23
CA LEU A 539 61.33 -1.62 -20.35
C LEU A 539 62.37 -0.58 -19.93
N ALA A 540 62.18 0.12 -18.80
CA ALA A 540 63.19 1.01 -18.23
C ALA A 540 64.37 0.20 -17.67
N SER A 541 64.10 -0.83 -16.86
CA SER A 541 65.13 -1.72 -16.30
C SER A 541 65.93 -2.45 -17.40
N LEU A 542 65.26 -2.91 -18.46
CA LEU A 542 65.93 -3.52 -19.63
C LEU A 542 66.83 -2.53 -20.39
N ARG A 543 66.48 -1.23 -20.44
CA ARG A 543 67.36 -0.19 -20.99
C ARG A 543 68.58 0.04 -20.12
N GLU A 544 68.40 0.18 -18.81
CA GLU A 544 69.51 0.35 -17.86
C GLU A 544 70.50 -0.84 -17.91
N ALA A 545 69.98 -2.07 -17.97
CA ALA A 545 70.77 -3.28 -18.16
C ALA A 545 71.50 -3.31 -19.51
N SER A 546 70.82 -2.92 -20.61
CA SER A 546 71.45 -2.79 -21.93
C SER A 546 72.57 -1.74 -21.93
N GLU A 547 72.39 -0.60 -21.27
CA GLU A 547 73.43 0.41 -21.13
C GLU A 547 74.59 -0.06 -20.25
N HIS A 548 74.33 -0.84 -19.18
CA HIS A 548 75.39 -1.46 -18.38
C HIS A 548 76.25 -2.38 -19.26
N LEU A 549 75.60 -3.29 -20.00
CA LEU A 549 76.29 -4.20 -20.92
C LEU A 549 77.06 -3.46 -22.02
N GLN A 550 76.56 -2.32 -22.52
CA GLN A 550 77.32 -1.48 -23.45
C GLN A 550 78.57 -0.86 -22.80
N ARG A 551 78.46 -0.30 -21.59
CA ARG A 551 79.61 0.24 -20.83
C ARG A 551 80.65 -0.85 -20.55
N GLU A 552 80.21 -2.06 -20.22
CA GLU A 552 81.05 -3.22 -19.91
C GLU A 552 81.76 -3.77 -21.17
N ASN A 553 81.06 -3.90 -22.30
CA ASN A 553 81.68 -4.23 -23.58
C ASN A 553 82.73 -3.20 -24.00
N GLU A 554 82.49 -1.92 -23.73
CA GLU A 554 83.45 -0.85 -24.06
C GLU A 554 84.68 -0.87 -23.13
N ARG A 555 84.54 -1.25 -21.86
CA ARG A 555 85.70 -1.57 -20.98
C ARG A 555 86.51 -2.74 -21.52
N MET A 556 85.86 -3.86 -21.86
CA MET A 556 86.54 -5.04 -22.42
C MET A 556 87.29 -4.71 -23.72
N ARG A 557 86.73 -3.86 -24.59
CA ARG A 557 87.43 -3.35 -25.79
C ARG A 557 88.67 -2.55 -25.44
N GLN A 558 88.60 -1.67 -24.44
CA GLN A 558 89.74 -0.87 -23.98
C GLN A 558 90.83 -1.75 -23.32
N GLU A 559 90.45 -2.82 -22.63
CA GLU A 559 91.39 -3.83 -22.10
C GLU A 559 92.05 -4.64 -23.22
N ILE A 560 91.29 -5.08 -24.23
CA ILE A 560 91.81 -5.74 -25.43
C ILE A 560 92.79 -4.83 -26.20
N GLU A 561 92.49 -3.53 -26.33
CA GLU A 561 93.43 -2.55 -26.89
C GLU A 561 94.71 -2.42 -26.06
N GLN A 562 94.60 -2.34 -24.73
CA GLN A 562 95.77 -2.26 -23.83
C GLN A 562 96.64 -3.51 -23.94
N LEU A 563 96.04 -4.70 -23.94
CA LEU A 563 96.73 -5.97 -24.15
C LEU A 563 97.39 -6.04 -25.54
N GLY A 564 96.74 -5.49 -26.59
CA GLY A 564 97.32 -5.34 -27.92
C GLY A 564 98.57 -4.45 -27.93
N ARG A 565 98.51 -3.30 -27.26
CA ARG A 565 99.66 -2.37 -27.10
C ARG A 565 100.80 -3.00 -26.29
N LEU A 566 100.49 -3.71 -25.20
CA LEU A 566 101.46 -4.44 -24.38
C LEU A 566 102.13 -5.56 -25.18
N LYS A 567 101.36 -6.35 -25.95
CA LYS A 567 101.90 -7.37 -26.85
C LYS A 567 102.87 -6.74 -27.86
N GLN A 568 102.50 -5.62 -28.49
CA GLN A 568 103.38 -4.92 -29.43
C GLN A 568 104.67 -4.41 -28.76
N ALA A 569 104.59 -3.89 -27.53
CA ALA A 569 105.77 -3.47 -26.77
C ALA A 569 106.72 -4.64 -26.44
N ILE A 570 106.16 -5.80 -26.05
CA ILE A 570 106.92 -7.04 -25.83
C ILE A 570 107.57 -7.53 -27.15
N GLU A 571 106.85 -7.47 -28.27
CA GLU A 571 107.36 -7.87 -29.59
C GLU A 571 108.53 -6.97 -30.05
N MET A 572 108.42 -5.64 -29.86
CA MET A 572 109.52 -4.70 -30.12
C MET A 572 110.74 -4.95 -29.21
N SER A 573 110.52 -5.12 -27.91
CA SER A 573 111.59 -5.41 -26.94
C SER A 573 112.32 -6.71 -27.28
N LYS A 574 111.58 -7.77 -27.64
CA LYS A 574 112.10 -9.04 -28.14
C LYS A 574 112.94 -8.87 -29.41
N ASP A 575 112.55 -8.00 -30.33
CA ASP A 575 113.35 -7.69 -31.53
C ASP A 575 114.60 -6.86 -31.21
N ASP A 576 114.55 -5.96 -30.25
CA ASP A 576 115.75 -5.26 -29.76
C ASP A 576 116.73 -6.21 -29.05
N TYR A 577 116.25 -7.17 -28.27
CA TYR A 577 117.11 -8.24 -27.74
C TYR A 577 117.72 -9.11 -28.84
N LYS A 578 116.98 -9.44 -29.93
CA LYS A 578 117.57 -10.12 -31.11
C LYS A 578 118.67 -9.28 -31.75
N ARG A 579 118.45 -7.96 -31.92
CA ARG A 579 119.45 -7.02 -32.49
C ARG A 579 120.71 -6.95 -31.63
N GLN A 580 120.56 -6.84 -30.31
CA GLN A 580 121.67 -6.85 -29.35
C GLN A 580 122.45 -8.16 -29.41
N LEU A 581 121.76 -9.30 -29.43
CA LEU A 581 122.38 -10.63 -29.56
C LEU A 581 123.14 -10.78 -30.88
N ALA A 582 122.55 -10.38 -32.01
CA ALA A 582 123.20 -10.43 -33.32
C ALA A 582 124.45 -9.53 -33.38
N LYS A 583 124.40 -8.34 -32.76
CA LYS A 583 125.57 -7.46 -32.61
C LYS A 583 126.67 -8.13 -31.79
N ALA A 584 126.33 -8.68 -30.61
CA ALA A 584 127.28 -9.35 -29.73
C ALA A 584 127.92 -10.59 -30.38
N LEU A 585 127.18 -11.32 -31.23
CA LEU A 585 127.71 -12.43 -32.03
C LEU A 585 128.72 -11.93 -33.09
N SER A 586 128.41 -10.85 -33.81
CA SER A 586 129.34 -10.23 -34.77
C SER A 586 130.60 -9.68 -34.10
N GLU A 587 130.48 -9.12 -32.89
CA GLU A 587 131.62 -8.67 -32.08
C GLU A 587 132.45 -9.87 -31.58
N ASN A 588 131.83 -10.98 -31.17
CA ASN A 588 132.52 -12.23 -30.84
C ASN A 588 133.32 -12.77 -32.05
N GLU A 589 132.76 -12.70 -33.25
CA GLU A 589 133.41 -13.16 -34.49
C GLU A 589 134.60 -12.26 -34.90
N LYS A 590 134.50 -10.94 -34.70
CA LYS A 590 135.64 -10.01 -34.82
C LYS A 590 136.74 -10.34 -33.80
N HIS A 591 136.39 -10.66 -32.56
CA HIS A 591 137.38 -11.09 -31.56
C HIS A 591 138.03 -12.44 -31.94
N ARG A 592 137.28 -13.40 -32.51
CA ARG A 592 137.85 -14.67 -33.00
C ARG A 592 138.83 -14.46 -34.15
N SER A 593 138.50 -13.63 -35.13
CA SER A 593 139.40 -13.32 -36.25
C SER A 593 140.65 -12.56 -35.82
N LEU A 594 140.54 -11.63 -34.87
CA LEU A 594 141.69 -10.96 -34.25
C LEU A 594 142.57 -11.96 -33.47
N VAL A 595 141.99 -12.88 -32.71
CA VAL A 595 142.75 -13.94 -32.02
C VAL A 595 143.44 -14.87 -33.01
N ALA A 596 142.82 -15.21 -34.14
CA ALA A 596 143.45 -15.99 -35.19
C ALA A 596 144.63 -15.25 -35.85
N HIS A 597 144.49 -13.94 -36.10
CA HIS A 597 145.58 -13.08 -36.61
C HIS A 597 146.78 -13.07 -35.65
N LEU A 598 146.53 -12.76 -34.37
CA LEU A 598 147.56 -12.74 -33.32
C LEU A 598 148.21 -14.11 -33.11
N GLN A 599 147.49 -15.20 -33.31
CA GLN A 599 148.06 -16.55 -33.29
C GLN A 599 148.97 -16.81 -34.51
N GLY A 600 148.59 -16.32 -35.69
CA GLY A 600 149.42 -16.37 -36.91
C GLY A 600 150.71 -15.55 -36.78
N GLU A 601 150.61 -14.32 -36.27
CA GLU A 601 151.77 -13.47 -35.95
C GLU A 601 152.68 -14.14 -34.93
N ARG A 602 152.12 -14.68 -33.83
CA ARG A 602 152.89 -15.42 -32.82
C ARG A 602 153.55 -16.68 -33.41
N ALA A 603 152.95 -17.34 -34.39
CA ALA A 603 153.56 -18.46 -35.10
C ALA A 603 154.73 -17.99 -36.00
N SER A 604 154.53 -16.92 -36.77
CA SER A 604 155.58 -16.28 -37.59
C SER A 604 156.78 -15.84 -36.75
N LEU A 605 156.54 -15.12 -35.65
CA LEU A 605 157.57 -14.70 -34.70
C LEU A 605 158.28 -15.88 -34.05
N ARG A 606 157.58 -16.98 -33.72
CA ARG A 606 158.22 -18.22 -33.24
C ARG A 606 159.12 -18.87 -34.29
N VAL A 607 158.77 -18.80 -35.57
CA VAL A 607 159.62 -19.28 -36.67
C VAL A 607 160.85 -18.37 -36.83
N GLN A 608 160.67 -17.04 -36.79
CA GLN A 608 161.78 -16.08 -36.83
C GLN A 608 162.74 -16.25 -35.64
N VAL A 609 162.23 -16.40 -34.41
CA VAL A 609 163.05 -16.65 -33.21
C VAL A 609 163.78 -17.99 -33.30
N LYS A 610 163.17 -19.06 -33.85
CA LYS A 610 163.89 -20.31 -34.12
C LYS A 610 164.96 -20.16 -35.21
N ALA A 611 164.70 -19.37 -36.25
CA ALA A 611 165.68 -19.10 -37.30
C ALA A 611 166.87 -18.29 -36.76
N GLN A 612 166.62 -17.27 -35.94
CA GLN A 612 167.63 -16.51 -35.19
C GLN A 612 168.43 -17.42 -34.24
N PHE A 613 167.76 -18.28 -33.48
CA PHE A 613 168.42 -19.25 -32.59
C PHE A 613 169.37 -20.17 -33.36
N HIS A 614 168.92 -20.77 -34.48
CA HIS A 614 169.77 -21.60 -35.33
C HIS A 614 170.83 -20.80 -36.12
N LEU A 615 170.64 -19.49 -36.34
CA LEU A 615 171.69 -18.62 -36.88
C LEU A 615 172.80 -18.43 -35.84
N ASN A 616 172.44 -18.06 -34.60
CA ASN A 616 173.38 -17.88 -33.50
C ASN A 616 174.13 -19.18 -33.19
N GLN A 617 173.43 -20.31 -33.17
CA GLN A 617 174.03 -21.64 -32.96
C GLN A 617 175.08 -22.00 -34.05
N ARG A 618 174.92 -21.51 -35.29
CA ARG A 618 175.94 -21.63 -36.36
C ARG A 618 177.07 -20.60 -36.25
N LEU A 619 176.85 -19.48 -35.56
CA LEU A 619 177.88 -18.48 -35.29
C LEU A 619 178.74 -18.93 -34.10
N GLU A 620 178.15 -19.49 -33.06
CA GLU A 620 178.83 -20.16 -31.94
C GLU A 620 179.72 -21.31 -32.45
N GLN A 621 179.18 -22.20 -33.28
CA GLN A 621 179.95 -23.24 -33.98
C GLN A 621 181.02 -22.73 -34.98
N ARG A 622 181.08 -21.41 -35.23
CA ARG A 622 182.15 -20.75 -36.00
C ARG A 622 183.16 -20.01 -35.12
N LEU A 623 182.90 -19.80 -33.83
CA LEU A 623 183.87 -19.23 -32.89
C LEU A 623 184.81 -20.30 -32.29
N GLU A 624 184.41 -21.57 -32.26
CA GLU A 624 185.20 -22.65 -31.61
C GLU A 624 186.35 -23.22 -32.46
N SER A 625 186.70 -22.63 -33.62
CA SER A 625 187.67 -23.22 -34.56
C SER A 625 188.64 -22.24 -35.25
N VAL A 626 189.01 -21.12 -34.60
CA VAL A 626 190.07 -20.20 -35.08
C VAL A 626 190.91 -19.73 -33.89
N ASP A 627 192.25 -19.72 -34.06
CA ASP A 627 193.22 -19.39 -33.00
C ASP A 627 193.30 -17.89 -32.62
N PRO A 628 193.80 -17.53 -31.41
CA PRO A 628 193.63 -16.20 -30.82
C PRO A 628 194.90 -15.30 -30.78
N ALA A 629 194.82 -14.07 -31.31
CA ALA A 629 195.78 -12.97 -31.02
C ALA A 629 195.21 -11.57 -31.37
N TYR A 630 195.64 -10.52 -30.62
CA TYR A 630 195.32 -9.07 -30.77
C TYR A 630 193.81 -8.69 -30.67
N VAL A 631 193.28 -7.92 -29.70
CA VAL A 631 193.75 -6.99 -28.64
C VAL A 631 194.19 -5.59 -29.09
N VAL A 632 193.48 -4.52 -28.63
CA VAL A 632 193.99 -3.25 -27.99
C VAL A 632 192.92 -2.11 -27.92
N THR A 633 192.55 -1.73 -26.67
CA THR A 633 192.00 -0.46 -26.11
C THR A 633 191.03 0.48 -26.86
N GLY A 634 189.89 0.81 -26.22
CA GLY A 634 189.01 1.95 -26.50
C GLY A 634 188.31 2.49 -25.23
N VAL A 635 187.97 3.79 -25.16
CA VAL A 635 187.70 4.55 -23.91
C VAL A 635 186.73 5.75 -24.12
N ASN A 636 186.07 6.23 -23.04
CA ASN A 636 185.13 7.38 -22.91
C ASN A 636 183.73 7.19 -23.57
N THR A 637 182.55 7.35 -22.94
CA THR A 637 181.93 8.35 -22.01
C THR A 637 181.42 9.64 -22.65
N GLU A 638 180.10 9.84 -22.69
CA GLU A 638 179.40 10.96 -22.02
C GLU A 638 177.85 10.83 -22.08
N GLU A 639 177.17 11.51 -21.16
CA GLU A 639 175.70 11.64 -21.01
C GLU A 639 175.35 13.15 -21.13
N PRO A 640 174.08 13.59 -21.41
CA PRO A 640 173.26 14.00 -20.26
C PRO A 640 171.71 14.01 -20.43
N SER A 641 171.05 14.18 -19.27
CA SER A 641 169.63 14.43 -18.91
C SER A 641 168.81 15.49 -19.72
N THR A 642 167.46 15.54 -19.60
CA THR A 642 166.74 16.40 -18.61
C THR A 642 165.22 16.09 -18.38
N SER A 643 164.64 16.71 -17.32
CA SER A 643 163.29 16.56 -16.67
C SER A 643 162.13 17.35 -17.32
N VAL A 644 160.81 17.01 -17.24
CA VAL A 644 159.80 16.93 -16.11
C VAL A 644 159.58 18.27 -15.38
N PRO A 645 158.36 18.92 -15.38
CA PRO A 645 157.15 18.68 -14.50
C PRO A 645 155.76 18.94 -15.20
N TYR A 646 154.53 19.02 -14.59
CA TYR A 646 153.80 18.31 -13.50
C TYR A 646 152.23 18.58 -13.53
N LEU A 647 151.56 19.03 -12.44
CA LEU A 647 150.07 19.20 -12.23
C LEU A 647 149.53 20.65 -12.55
N ASP A 648 148.26 21.10 -12.38
CA ASP A 648 147.05 20.65 -11.61
C ASP A 648 145.68 21.15 -12.23
N SER A 649 144.61 21.36 -11.42
CA SER A 649 143.18 21.21 -11.79
C SER A 649 142.16 22.26 -11.24
N HIS A 650 140.92 22.31 -11.79
CA HIS A 650 139.59 22.59 -11.16
C HIS A 650 138.46 22.64 -12.24
N ARG A 651 137.19 22.16 -12.09
CA ARG A 651 136.02 22.50 -11.21
C ARG A 651 135.31 23.83 -11.62
N LEU A 652 133.98 24.01 -11.75
CA LEU A 652 132.75 23.42 -11.15
C LEU A 652 131.42 23.64 -11.98
N TYR A 653 130.35 22.90 -11.59
CA TYR A 653 128.87 23.19 -11.65
C TYR A 653 128.09 23.59 -12.94
N ARG A 654 127.09 22.76 -13.30
CA ARG A 654 125.64 23.04 -13.11
C ARG A 654 124.76 21.77 -13.25
N SER A 655 123.51 21.81 -12.77
CA SER A 655 122.63 20.62 -12.64
C SER A 655 121.13 20.96 -12.43
N ALA A 656 120.24 20.05 -12.83
CA ALA A 656 118.76 20.03 -12.62
C ALA A 656 117.94 21.12 -13.37
N THR A 657 116.66 20.97 -13.76
CA THR A 657 115.66 19.86 -13.76
C THR A 657 115.17 19.63 -15.24
N ASN A 658 114.23 18.76 -15.66
CA ASN A 658 112.95 18.29 -15.08
C ASN A 658 112.39 16.99 -15.76
N LEU A 659 111.23 16.50 -15.28
CA LEU A 659 110.55 15.23 -15.62
C LEU A 659 109.70 15.24 -16.93
N PRO A 660 109.18 14.09 -17.43
CA PRO A 660 108.65 13.93 -18.80
C PRO A 660 107.13 14.17 -18.96
N THR A 661 106.65 14.19 -20.21
CA THR A 661 105.22 14.16 -20.58
C THR A 661 104.92 13.18 -21.73
N GLU A 662 103.66 12.74 -21.82
CA GLU A 662 103.23 11.57 -22.62
C GLU A 662 103.25 11.79 -24.15
N GLY A 663 103.71 10.77 -24.89
CA GLY A 663 103.51 10.66 -26.33
C GLY A 663 102.12 10.13 -26.70
N ARG A 664 101.05 10.93 -26.58
CA ARG A 664 99.70 10.55 -27.07
C ARG A 664 99.50 10.88 -28.55
N ARG A 665 99.27 9.84 -29.36
CA ARG A 665 98.31 9.88 -30.49
C ARG A 665 96.89 9.58 -29.93
N PRO A 666 95.82 9.77 -30.72
CA PRO A 666 95.42 11.02 -31.38
C PRO A 666 93.95 11.37 -31.04
N GLN A 667 93.47 12.55 -31.43
CA GLN A 667 92.04 12.72 -31.73
C GLN A 667 91.87 13.50 -33.04
N VAL A 668 91.21 12.86 -33.99
CA VAL A 668 90.67 13.49 -35.19
C VAL A 668 89.18 13.71 -34.94
N LEU A 669 88.76 14.98 -34.86
CA LEU A 669 87.35 15.36 -34.86
C LEU A 669 87.11 16.37 -35.97
N SER A 670 86.35 15.97 -36.99
CA SER A 670 85.49 16.87 -37.76
C SER A 670 84.62 16.08 -38.74
N ARG A 671 83.42 16.63 -39.02
CA ARG A 671 82.32 16.06 -39.85
C ARG A 671 81.57 14.90 -39.16
N SER A 672 80.23 14.87 -39.14
CA SER A 672 79.27 15.85 -39.70
C SER A 672 77.84 15.69 -39.17
N SER A 673 77.10 16.81 -39.14
CA SER A 673 75.62 16.89 -39.14
C SER A 673 74.90 16.39 -37.86
N SER A 674 73.64 16.77 -37.56
CA SER A 674 72.71 17.65 -38.29
C SER A 674 71.74 18.38 -37.33
N ALA A 675 71.02 19.39 -37.85
CA ALA A 675 69.72 19.91 -37.39
C ALA A 675 69.50 20.29 -35.91
N ALA A 676 69.18 21.57 -35.68
CA ALA A 676 68.49 22.02 -34.47
C ALA A 676 66.99 21.68 -34.53
N HIS A 677 66.31 21.61 -33.38
CA HIS A 677 64.88 21.94 -33.27
C HIS A 677 64.49 22.48 -31.87
N SER A 678 64.09 23.75 -31.86
CA SER A 678 63.22 24.46 -30.89
C SER A 678 62.89 23.80 -29.53
N THR A 679 63.45 24.35 -28.45
CA THR A 679 62.85 24.28 -27.10
C THR A 679 62.21 25.63 -26.74
N ARG A 680 60.88 25.67 -26.61
CA ARG A 680 60.12 26.87 -26.24
C ARG A 680 59.99 26.98 -24.72
N SER A 681 60.05 28.20 -24.20
CA SER A 681 59.94 28.52 -22.77
C SER A 681 58.57 28.19 -22.16
N PHE A 682 58.56 27.83 -20.87
CA PHE A 682 57.53 28.25 -19.92
C PHE A 682 58.07 28.24 -18.47
N GLU A 683 57.61 29.20 -17.66
CA GLU A 683 58.02 29.36 -16.24
C GLU A 683 57.05 28.65 -15.28
N PRO A 684 57.51 28.20 -14.10
CA PRO A 684 56.65 27.91 -12.96
C PRO A 684 56.54 29.11 -12.00
N ARG A 685 55.43 29.85 -12.07
CA ARG A 685 54.86 30.50 -10.87
C ARG A 685 54.09 29.42 -10.08
N GLY A 686 54.01 29.44 -8.76
CA GLY A 686 54.64 30.32 -7.77
C GLY A 686 54.12 30.02 -6.36
N TYR A 687 54.82 30.45 -5.31
CA TYR A 687 54.39 30.32 -3.91
C TYR A 687 53.08 31.08 -3.63
N VAL A 688 52.10 30.41 -3.01
CA VAL A 688 51.38 30.90 -1.80
C VAL A 688 50.91 29.68 -1.01
N ASP A 689 51.51 29.42 0.15
CA ASP A 689 50.85 28.65 1.21
C ASP A 689 49.98 29.63 2.01
N ASN A 690 48.76 29.22 2.37
CA ASN A 690 47.87 29.97 3.26
C ASN A 690 47.28 29.00 4.28
N GLU A 691 47.79 29.06 5.50
CA GLU A 691 47.15 28.43 6.65
C GLU A 691 45.83 29.15 6.96
N LEU A 692 44.74 28.41 7.12
CA LEU A 692 43.54 28.89 7.81
C LEU A 692 43.02 27.78 8.71
N GLU A 693 43.31 27.91 10.00
CA GLU A 693 42.59 27.21 11.05
C GLU A 693 41.10 27.58 10.99
N SER A 694 40.22 26.62 11.28
CA SER A 694 38.79 26.90 11.48
C SER A 694 38.21 25.87 12.45
N THR A 695 38.35 26.17 13.74
CA THR A 695 37.68 25.45 14.81
C THR A 695 36.19 25.72 14.76
N SER A 696 35.37 24.66 14.76
CA SER A 696 33.94 24.77 15.10
C SER A 696 33.50 23.53 15.86
N SER A 697 33.19 23.73 17.14
CA SER A 697 32.45 22.79 17.95
C SER A 697 31.00 22.71 17.48
N VAL A 698 30.40 21.52 17.54
CA VAL A 698 28.97 21.33 17.32
C VAL A 698 28.41 20.58 18.52
N SER A 699 27.36 21.14 19.12
CA SER A 699 26.70 20.59 20.31
C SER A 699 25.85 19.35 19.98
N ILE A 700 25.68 18.51 21.00
CA ILE A 700 24.78 17.35 21.00
C ILE A 700 23.33 17.84 21.21
N PRO A 701 22.33 17.28 20.49
CA PRO A 701 20.93 17.31 20.88
C PRO A 701 20.59 16.20 21.90
#